data_AF-A0A0A2MXM7-F1
#
_entry.id   AF-A0A0A2MXM7-F1
#
_cell.length_a   1.000
_cell.length_b   1.000
_cell.length_c   1.000
_cell.angle_alpha   90.00
_cell.angle_beta   90.00
_cell.angle_gamma   90.00
#
_symmetry.space_group_name_H-M   'P 1'
#
loop_
_entity.id
_entity.type
_entity.pdbx_description
1 polymer ?
#
loop_
_entity_poly.entity_id
_entity_poly.type
_entity_poly.pdbx_seq_one_letter_code
_entity_poly.pdbx_strand_id
1 'polypeptide(L)'
;MRLLLLILLITYNITSAQLSKKHWIPPIHARGGENFVADHYVYLSTPETTPFQVSITGGDGTPIPGSPFTISSGNPEIVSIGSRQPSIMFLSNNDLNIVKQEKGLILEGSKEFYATFKVRAENHAEILVAKGYQGIGTQFRLGSLPQSQDNTIRNFFASFMATENNTTVTISDYSPDVVFSMDGNTINPSTQTFTMNAGESVTVSGYTDYPGNLTGFIGALVTSNKPIAVNTGNALAGMSSPQEGQDFTFDQIVPIEEVGTEYIVVKGNGSDNVEHPLAIATEDNTQIFINGSTTAFTTINAGDYVLLPTSMYQGTNNKNMYITSSKPIYMYQILGGSSSDATSGLNFIPPLSCFFQKTVDLIPSINSIGTATYTSEIIAVTYTGSTLKINGNNISAQPQPVLGNSQWVTYRLQGYNGNIKVESTGPLAVGIFGSSGAVGFAAYYSGFGSEPKDTDVTVCSNTTTDLFTKIEGNPDPGGTWTPALASGTGVFDPAVDAPGVYNYNFTGLCEIVNVQVTVTVQQAQNPGNNAQIDVCKNSPTLDLFTLLGPTANTGGTWSPVLASGSSIFNPAVDPSGVYTYTLAENNACAAVSATVTVTVNPAPTIATISDYKTCDDNLDGDDANGFATFNLSTKTSEILNEQTSFQVSYHLNQGDANTGNNPQTTLNTNDRTIYVRVTNSSSNCFATSSFNLIVQPLPTINSTITLKQCDDDQDAITIFNLTEANSLISTDPNVQFGYFRTNANAQANTNPISNFTSYTSGGEIIWIRVTNSNGCFRIAATTLVVSATQINASMTQTLEECDVHIDQTNPANDGYAYFNFDSATTAILNSFTNSQNLTVTYYETLNDALAEENAISGTATNPYRNIAANTQTLYIRVDSNLNNDCVGLGPFLKLVANPLPKTELGDNFSLCLDPSTGIGSQNIDATPSNPGNFQYAWNPSNPDVDSNGNQSAIYNVTQAGTYSVIVTEATTGCTNSDSIIIDASSEPLSVSAVLITPLFSSGLASIQATAFGGYGTYEYSIDGSNWQSSNIFTGLTNGSYTITVRDKSECGIKVSNTVHTVTYPNFFTPNGDGYNDTWKIDNLLPSYEANIYIFDRYGKLIKEISPNGAGWDGTFNGTALPATDYWFKIEFTVNNARNEFRSHFSLKR
;
A
#
# COMPACT_ATOMS: atom_id res chain seq x y z
N MET A 1 -19.14 25.51 -34.42
CA MET A 1 -17.74 25.98 -34.39
C MET A 1 -16.87 24.76 -34.10
N ARG A 2 -16.61 23.96 -35.13
CA ARG A 2 -15.97 22.63 -35.08
C ARG A 2 -14.88 22.63 -36.16
N LEU A 3 -13.72 23.23 -35.87
CA LEU A 3 -12.47 23.09 -36.61
C LEU A 3 -11.43 23.98 -35.92
N LEU A 4 -10.21 23.48 -35.72
CA LEU A 4 -9.08 24.05 -34.98
C LEU A 4 -9.09 23.84 -33.46
N LEU A 5 -8.70 22.64 -33.04
CA LEU A 5 -7.57 22.47 -32.14
C LEU A 5 -7.03 21.04 -32.31
N LEU A 6 -5.97 20.89 -33.10
CA LEU A 6 -5.21 19.65 -33.23
C LEU A 6 -3.74 20.05 -32.99
N ILE A 7 -3.00 19.16 -32.33
CA ILE A 7 -1.61 19.26 -31.86
C ILE A 7 -1.52 19.60 -30.36
N LEU A 8 -1.82 18.59 -29.54
CA LEU A 8 -0.98 18.24 -28.40
C LEU A 8 -0.84 16.71 -28.40
N LEU A 9 0.39 16.21 -28.53
CA LEU A 9 0.68 14.78 -28.36
C LEU A 9 0.38 14.41 -26.90
N ILE A 10 -0.69 13.66 -26.68
CA ILE A 10 -0.87 12.85 -25.46
C ILE A 10 -0.74 11.41 -25.92
N THR A 11 0.21 10.68 -25.34
CA THR A 11 0.32 9.23 -25.51
C THR A 11 -0.95 8.59 -24.95
N TYR A 12 -1.80 8.06 -25.84
CA TYR A 12 -3.05 7.38 -25.45
C TYR A 12 -2.73 6.07 -24.74
N ASN A 13 -3.15 5.95 -23.47
CA ASN A 13 -3.20 4.68 -22.78
C ASN A 13 -4.55 4.02 -23.12
N ILE A 14 -4.48 2.91 -23.85
CA ILE A 14 -5.58 1.96 -24.07
C ILE A 14 -6.15 1.63 -22.68
N THR A 15 -7.45 1.82 -22.45
CA THR A 15 -8.06 1.38 -21.19
C THR A 15 -9.48 0.88 -21.38
N SER A 16 -9.74 -0.30 -20.81
CA SER A 16 -11.06 -0.69 -20.37
C SER A 16 -11.35 0.05 -19.07
N ALA A 17 -12.56 0.56 -18.91
CA ALA A 17 -12.91 1.33 -17.73
C ALA A 17 -12.70 0.57 -16.43
N GLN A 18 -12.05 1.22 -15.44
CA GLN A 18 -11.63 0.62 -14.15
C GLN A 18 -10.48 -0.39 -14.22
N LEU A 19 -10.17 -0.95 -15.40
CA LEU A 19 -9.00 -1.80 -15.63
C LEU A 19 -7.87 -0.92 -16.16
N SER A 20 -6.92 -0.57 -15.30
CA SER A 20 -5.89 0.42 -15.61
C SER A 20 -4.53 0.00 -15.07
N LYS A 21 -3.45 0.46 -15.71
CA LYS A 21 -2.08 0.32 -15.19
C LYS A 21 -1.79 1.24 -14.02
N LYS A 22 -2.59 2.31 -13.87
CA LYS A 22 -2.41 3.32 -12.83
C LYS A 22 -3.74 3.83 -12.30
N HIS A 23 -3.81 4.01 -10.98
CA HIS A 23 -4.98 4.50 -10.26
C HIS A 23 -4.57 5.59 -9.27
N TRP A 24 -5.44 6.59 -9.11
CA TRP A 24 -5.32 7.66 -8.13
C TRP A 24 -6.57 7.65 -7.27
N ILE A 25 -6.41 7.59 -5.96
CA ILE A 25 -7.52 7.57 -5.01
C ILE A 25 -7.31 8.73 -4.02
N PRO A 26 -7.94 9.90 -4.26
CA PRO A 26 -7.93 11.03 -3.33
C PRO A 26 -8.46 10.64 -1.93
N PRO A 27 -7.96 11.27 -0.85
CA PRO A 27 -8.38 10.94 0.52
C PRO A 27 -9.82 11.42 0.81
N ILE A 28 -10.39 10.96 1.91
CA ILE A 28 -11.79 11.19 2.33
C ILE A 28 -11.78 11.93 3.68
N HIS A 29 -12.90 12.55 4.05
CA HIS A 29 -13.08 13.09 5.39
C HIS A 29 -14.45 12.73 5.97
N ALA A 30 -14.46 12.26 7.21
CA ALA A 30 -15.66 12.01 8.00
C ALA A 30 -15.70 12.92 9.24
N ARG A 31 -16.80 13.63 9.45
CA ARG A 31 -16.95 14.47 10.65
C ARG A 31 -17.02 13.58 11.90
N GLY A 32 -16.14 13.82 12.87
CA GLY A 32 -16.03 12.98 14.06
C GLY A 32 -15.52 11.56 13.77
N GLY A 33 -14.91 11.35 12.60
CA GLY A 33 -14.43 10.06 12.12
C GLY A 33 -13.42 9.38 13.02
N GLU A 34 -12.83 10.09 14.00
CA GLU A 34 -12.00 9.47 15.04
C GLU A 34 -12.74 8.36 15.81
N ASN A 35 -14.08 8.44 15.86
CA ASN A 35 -14.95 7.50 16.55
C ASN A 35 -15.72 6.56 15.61
N PHE A 36 -15.80 6.86 14.31
CA PHE A 36 -16.73 6.19 13.39
C PHE A 36 -16.06 5.61 12.15
N VAL A 37 -14.75 5.82 11.96
CA VAL A 37 -13.96 5.15 10.92
C VAL A 37 -13.13 4.07 11.61
N ALA A 38 -13.16 2.84 11.12
CA ALA A 38 -12.30 1.78 11.60
C ALA A 38 -11.35 1.34 10.48
N ASP A 39 -11.40 0.08 10.07
CA ASP A 39 -10.44 -0.51 9.13
C ASP A 39 -10.75 -0.12 7.69
N HIS A 40 -9.70 0.10 6.91
CA HIS A 40 -9.81 0.38 5.48
C HIS A 40 -8.71 -0.34 4.70
N TYR A 41 -9.10 -0.78 3.51
CA TYR A 41 -8.36 -1.74 2.71
C TYR A 41 -8.37 -1.35 1.23
N VAL A 42 -7.34 -1.76 0.51
CA VAL A 42 -7.35 -1.82 -0.96
C VAL A 42 -7.46 -3.28 -1.39
N TYR A 43 -8.37 -3.55 -2.31
CA TYR A 43 -8.50 -4.85 -2.98
C TYR A 43 -7.97 -4.71 -4.40
N LEU A 44 -7.03 -5.57 -4.76
CA LEU A 44 -6.39 -5.63 -6.06
C LEU A 44 -6.77 -6.91 -6.79
N SER A 45 -7.09 -6.82 -8.08
CA SER A 45 -7.37 -7.98 -8.93
C SER A 45 -7.05 -7.68 -10.38
N THR A 46 -6.88 -8.72 -11.20
CA THR A 46 -6.51 -8.59 -12.61
C THR A 46 -6.97 -9.82 -13.40
N PRO A 47 -7.36 -9.67 -14.68
CA PRO A 47 -7.57 -10.81 -15.57
C PRO A 47 -6.26 -11.47 -16.04
N GLU A 48 -5.10 -10.87 -15.76
CA GLU A 48 -3.80 -11.32 -16.25
C GLU A 48 -3.34 -12.62 -15.58
N THR A 49 -3.15 -13.68 -16.37
CA THR A 49 -2.71 -14.99 -15.84
C THR A 49 -1.25 -15.01 -15.40
N THR A 50 -0.41 -14.16 -15.98
CA THR A 50 1.01 -14.05 -15.58
C THR A 50 1.13 -13.10 -14.40
N PRO A 51 1.67 -13.54 -13.25
CA PRO A 51 1.87 -12.69 -12.09
C PRO A 51 2.71 -11.46 -12.40
N PHE A 52 2.32 -10.31 -11.84
CA PHE A 52 3.08 -9.07 -11.90
C PHE A 52 2.90 -8.26 -10.62
N GLN A 53 3.79 -7.29 -10.40
CA GLN A 53 3.80 -6.44 -9.22
C GLN A 53 2.98 -5.16 -9.42
N VAL A 54 2.24 -4.77 -8.39
CA VAL A 54 1.55 -3.49 -8.24
C VAL A 54 2.12 -2.77 -7.03
N SER A 55 2.72 -1.60 -7.27
CA SER A 55 3.18 -0.69 -6.22
C SER A 55 2.01 0.14 -5.72
N ILE A 56 1.87 0.26 -4.40
CA ILE A 56 0.98 1.22 -3.74
C ILE A 56 1.84 2.22 -2.98
N THR A 57 1.61 3.51 -3.21
CA THR A 57 2.30 4.62 -2.54
C THR A 57 1.31 5.66 -2.03
N GLY A 58 1.75 6.47 -1.07
CA GLY A 58 1.11 7.75 -0.76
C GLY A 58 1.28 8.75 -1.91
N GLY A 59 0.61 9.90 -1.78
CA GLY A 59 0.70 11.00 -2.74
C GLY A 59 2.11 11.60 -2.87
N ASP A 60 2.96 11.42 -1.85
CA ASP A 60 4.37 11.81 -1.81
C ASP A 60 5.29 10.80 -2.52
N GLY A 61 4.74 9.66 -2.95
CA GLY A 61 5.48 8.56 -3.56
C GLY A 61 6.06 7.57 -2.55
N THR A 62 5.85 7.75 -1.25
CA THR A 62 6.33 6.82 -0.22
C THR A 62 5.54 5.50 -0.31
N PRO A 63 6.19 4.34 -0.49
CA PRO A 63 5.50 3.06 -0.52
C PRO A 63 4.85 2.73 0.83
N ILE A 64 3.62 2.21 0.81
CA ILE A 64 2.99 1.69 2.03
C ILE A 64 3.66 0.37 2.47
N PRO A 65 3.56 -0.03 3.75
CA PRO A 65 4.12 -1.30 4.23
C PRO A 65 3.66 -2.50 3.36
N GLY A 66 4.62 -3.32 2.93
CA GLY A 66 4.38 -4.49 2.08
C GLY A 66 4.36 -4.22 0.57
N SER A 67 4.38 -2.96 0.12
CA SER A 67 4.47 -2.61 -1.30
C SER A 67 5.85 -2.94 -1.88
N PRO A 68 5.96 -3.53 -3.10
CA PRO A 68 4.87 -3.85 -4.03
C PRO A 68 4.22 -5.22 -3.79
N PHE A 69 2.96 -5.35 -4.20
CA PHE A 69 2.15 -6.58 -4.06
C PHE A 69 2.09 -7.36 -5.38
N THR A 70 2.13 -8.69 -5.32
CA THR A 70 2.06 -9.54 -6.52
C THR A 70 0.63 -10.04 -6.74
N ILE A 71 0.06 -9.77 -7.92
CA ILE A 71 -1.30 -10.21 -8.29
C ILE A 71 -1.30 -11.00 -9.59
N SER A 72 -2.32 -11.86 -9.76
CA SER A 72 -2.63 -12.57 -11.01
C SER A 72 -4.09 -12.97 -11.04
N SER A 73 -4.59 -13.40 -12.21
CA SER A 73 -5.92 -13.97 -12.36
C SER A 73 -6.14 -15.13 -11.39
N GLY A 74 -7.23 -15.05 -10.63
CA GLY A 74 -7.61 -15.98 -9.56
C GLY A 74 -6.95 -15.71 -8.21
N ASN A 75 -5.95 -14.85 -8.14
CA ASN A 75 -5.17 -14.54 -6.93
C ASN A 75 -5.21 -13.02 -6.64
N PRO A 76 -6.35 -12.47 -6.18
CA PRO A 76 -6.43 -11.07 -5.77
C PRO A 76 -5.68 -10.83 -4.45
N GLU A 77 -5.26 -9.59 -4.23
CA GLU A 77 -4.60 -9.16 -2.99
C GLU A 77 -5.51 -8.24 -2.18
N ILE A 78 -5.50 -8.40 -0.85
CA ILE A 78 -6.20 -7.54 0.10
C ILE A 78 -5.15 -6.85 0.97
N VAL A 79 -5.01 -5.55 0.81
CA VAL A 79 -3.99 -4.75 1.48
C VAL A 79 -4.63 -3.87 2.54
N SER A 80 -4.20 -4.00 3.80
CA SER A 80 -4.57 -3.05 4.85
C SER A 80 -3.81 -1.74 4.65
N ILE A 81 -4.52 -0.63 4.58
CA ILE A 81 -3.94 0.71 4.32
C ILE A 81 -4.11 1.67 5.50
N GLY A 82 -4.75 1.21 6.57
CA GLY A 82 -4.84 1.93 7.83
C GLY A 82 -6.08 1.55 8.62
N SER A 83 -6.20 2.18 9.78
CA SER A 83 -7.41 2.22 10.59
C SER A 83 -7.63 3.63 11.11
N ARG A 84 -8.88 3.96 11.46
CA ARG A 84 -9.30 5.23 12.04
C ARG A 84 -9.06 6.46 11.15
N GLN A 85 -9.53 7.60 11.65
CA GLN A 85 -9.19 8.94 11.18
C GLN A 85 -8.41 9.66 12.30
N PRO A 86 -7.29 10.35 12.01
CA PRO A 86 -6.66 10.51 10.70
C PRO A 86 -5.85 9.27 10.26
N SER A 87 -5.73 9.11 8.95
CA SER A 87 -4.92 8.10 8.27
C SER A 87 -4.49 8.62 6.88
N ILE A 88 -3.85 7.79 6.06
CA ILE A 88 -3.48 8.17 4.68
C ILE A 88 -4.72 8.43 3.81
N MET A 89 -5.81 7.71 4.07
CA MET A 89 -7.07 7.82 3.32
C MET A 89 -8.16 8.62 4.03
N PHE A 90 -8.11 8.82 5.35
CA PHE A 90 -9.07 9.66 6.08
C PHE A 90 -8.38 10.86 6.72
N LEU A 91 -8.79 12.07 6.35
CA LEU A 91 -8.20 13.32 6.82
C LEU A 91 -8.81 13.80 8.14
N SER A 92 -7.98 14.40 8.99
CA SER A 92 -8.47 15.17 10.14
C SER A 92 -9.17 16.46 9.68
N ASN A 93 -9.94 17.09 10.56
CA ASN A 93 -10.51 18.43 10.30
C ASN A 93 -9.41 19.47 10.02
N ASN A 94 -8.23 19.30 10.62
CA ASN A 94 -7.10 20.23 10.49
C ASN A 94 -6.44 20.16 9.11
N ASP A 95 -6.79 19.16 8.30
CA ASP A 95 -6.24 18.94 6.97
C ASP A 95 -7.20 19.38 5.85
N LEU A 96 -8.39 19.88 6.19
CA LEU A 96 -9.41 20.32 5.22
C LEU A 96 -9.05 21.66 4.57
N ASN A 97 -9.34 21.77 3.27
CA ASN A 97 -9.05 22.94 2.42
C ASN A 97 -7.55 23.29 2.35
N ILE A 98 -6.67 22.32 2.61
CA ILE A 98 -5.22 22.47 2.58
C ILE A 98 -4.64 21.43 1.62
N VAL A 99 -3.67 21.84 0.82
CA VAL A 99 -2.93 20.92 -0.07
C VAL A 99 -2.05 19.99 0.77
N LYS A 100 -2.21 18.68 0.56
CA LYS A 100 -1.48 17.63 1.29
C LYS A 100 -0.75 16.71 0.31
N GLN A 101 0.51 16.46 0.61
CA GLN A 101 1.35 15.60 -0.21
C GLN A 101 1.23 14.13 0.23
N GLU A 102 1.21 13.84 1.52
CA GLU A 102 1.24 12.47 2.07
C GLU A 102 -0.15 11.81 2.18
N LYS A 103 -1.16 12.27 1.42
CA LYS A 103 -2.56 11.87 1.59
C LYS A 103 -3.20 11.40 0.28
N GLY A 104 -4.02 10.37 0.38
CA GLY A 104 -4.52 9.59 -0.75
C GLY A 104 -3.51 8.55 -1.23
N LEU A 105 -3.90 7.76 -2.23
CA LEU A 105 -3.11 6.64 -2.74
C LEU A 105 -2.88 6.74 -4.24
N ILE A 106 -1.69 6.31 -4.66
CA ILE A 106 -1.34 6.08 -6.07
C ILE A 106 -0.96 4.61 -6.19
N LEU A 107 -1.57 3.92 -7.16
CA LEU A 107 -1.33 2.50 -7.41
C LEU A 107 -0.85 2.33 -8.84
N GLU A 108 0.24 1.60 -9.07
CA GLU A 108 0.87 1.47 -10.38
C GLU A 108 1.45 0.08 -10.63
N GLY A 109 1.19 -0.48 -11.81
CA GLY A 109 1.64 -1.81 -12.21
C GLY A 109 2.06 -1.87 -13.68
N SER A 110 2.84 -2.89 -14.03
CA SER A 110 3.31 -3.09 -15.42
C SER A 110 2.21 -3.57 -16.38
N LYS A 111 1.11 -4.09 -15.83
CA LYS A 111 -0.09 -4.54 -16.55
C LYS A 111 -1.34 -3.95 -15.91
N GLU A 112 -2.49 -4.09 -16.57
CA GLU A 112 -3.73 -3.52 -16.07
C GLU A 112 -4.32 -4.32 -14.90
N PHE A 113 -4.88 -3.61 -13.93
CA PHE A 113 -5.54 -4.18 -12.76
C PHE A 113 -6.72 -3.31 -12.32
N TYR A 114 -7.61 -3.92 -11.55
CA TYR A 114 -8.67 -3.23 -10.82
C TYR A 114 -8.20 -2.87 -9.42
N ALA A 115 -8.56 -1.68 -8.96
CA ALA A 115 -8.32 -1.21 -7.60
C ALA A 115 -9.64 -0.79 -6.94
N THR A 116 -9.90 -1.27 -5.74
CA THR A 116 -11.09 -0.92 -4.97
C THR A 116 -10.69 -0.57 -3.55
N PHE A 117 -11.11 0.60 -3.08
CA PHE A 117 -10.99 1.00 -1.69
C PHE A 117 -12.24 0.55 -0.93
N LYS A 118 -12.08 -0.18 0.17
CA LYS A 118 -13.18 -0.59 1.05
C LYS A 118 -12.91 -0.09 2.46
N VAL A 119 -13.89 0.57 3.08
CA VAL A 119 -13.83 1.01 4.47
C VAL A 119 -14.93 0.36 5.27
N ARG A 120 -14.67 0.12 6.56
CA ARG A 120 -15.70 -0.27 7.52
C ARG A 120 -15.54 0.45 8.85
N ALA A 121 -16.62 0.39 9.62
CA ALA A 121 -16.74 0.75 11.03
C ALA A 121 -17.60 -0.31 11.74
N GLU A 122 -17.97 -0.07 12.99
CA GLU A 122 -18.93 -0.92 13.70
C GLU A 122 -20.28 -0.93 12.98
N ASN A 123 -20.81 0.25 12.63
CA ASN A 123 -22.14 0.44 12.06
C ASN A 123 -22.16 1.02 10.64
N HIS A 124 -21.00 1.16 9.99
CA HIS A 124 -20.88 1.78 8.66
C HIS A 124 -19.92 1.00 7.75
N ALA A 125 -20.14 1.07 6.44
CA ALA A 125 -19.19 0.60 5.43
C ALA A 125 -19.44 1.28 4.09
N GLU A 126 -18.42 1.30 3.23
CA GLU A 126 -18.63 1.66 1.83
C GLU A 126 -17.51 1.10 0.96
N ILE A 127 -17.81 0.98 -0.34
CA ILE A 127 -16.88 0.53 -1.36
C ILE A 127 -16.73 1.61 -2.44
N LEU A 128 -15.52 2.15 -2.59
CA LEU A 128 -15.16 3.05 -3.67
C LEU A 128 -14.39 2.29 -4.75
N VAL A 129 -14.88 2.33 -5.98
CA VAL A 129 -14.24 1.64 -7.11
C VAL A 129 -13.45 2.66 -7.94
N ALA A 130 -12.12 2.54 -7.95
CA ALA A 130 -11.25 3.44 -8.70
C ALA A 130 -11.44 3.27 -10.21
N LYS A 131 -11.43 4.38 -10.95
CA LYS A 131 -11.71 4.42 -12.40
C LYS A 131 -10.44 4.55 -13.25
N GLY A 132 -9.25 4.61 -12.63
CA GLY A 132 -7.96 4.67 -13.32
C GLY A 132 -7.83 5.87 -14.24
N TYR A 133 -7.26 5.67 -15.44
CA TYR A 133 -7.10 6.74 -16.43
C TYR A 133 -8.41 7.37 -16.92
N GLN A 134 -9.54 6.66 -16.87
CA GLN A 134 -10.84 7.25 -17.21
C GLN A 134 -11.43 8.10 -16.07
N GLY A 135 -10.93 7.93 -14.85
CA GLY A 135 -11.34 8.74 -13.69
C GLY A 135 -10.71 10.13 -13.66
N ILE A 136 -9.70 10.40 -14.50
CA ILE A 136 -8.98 11.67 -14.50
C ILE A 136 -9.44 12.57 -15.64
N GLY A 137 -9.59 13.85 -15.35
CA GLY A 137 -9.99 14.85 -16.34
C GLY A 137 -9.98 16.26 -15.76
N THR A 138 -10.58 17.22 -16.47
CA THR A 138 -10.46 18.65 -16.13
C THR A 138 -11.75 19.32 -15.70
N GLN A 139 -12.90 18.65 -15.80
CA GLN A 139 -14.19 19.24 -15.44
C GLN A 139 -15.13 18.20 -14.85
N PHE A 140 -15.73 18.49 -13.70
CA PHE A 140 -16.60 17.56 -12.97
C PHE A 140 -17.78 18.29 -12.33
N ARG A 141 -18.91 17.60 -12.19
CA ARG A 141 -20.01 18.00 -11.29
C ARG A 141 -20.04 17.07 -10.08
N LEU A 142 -20.12 17.65 -8.88
CA LEU A 142 -20.03 16.91 -7.62
C LEU A 142 -21.41 16.42 -7.17
N GLY A 143 -21.46 15.19 -6.67
CA GLY A 143 -22.66 14.57 -6.13
C GLY A 143 -22.48 14.18 -4.67
N SER A 144 -23.55 14.35 -3.90
CA SER A 144 -23.69 13.89 -2.52
C SER A 144 -25.17 13.63 -2.25
N LEU A 145 -25.49 12.77 -1.27
CA LEU A 145 -26.86 12.53 -0.83
C LEU A 145 -27.49 13.80 -0.25
N PRO A 146 -28.64 14.25 -0.77
CA PRO A 146 -29.43 15.30 -0.14
C PRO A 146 -29.79 14.96 1.31
N GLN A 147 -29.53 15.88 2.23
CA GLN A 147 -29.88 15.71 3.64
C GLN A 147 -31.19 16.44 3.95
N SER A 148 -32.09 15.75 4.65
CA SER A 148 -33.41 16.30 5.01
C SER A 148 -33.43 16.99 6.38
N GLN A 149 -32.43 16.71 7.24
CA GLN A 149 -32.30 17.26 8.59
C GLN A 149 -30.83 17.48 8.95
N ASP A 150 -30.59 18.40 9.89
CA ASP A 150 -29.28 18.66 10.46
C ASP A 150 -28.86 17.57 11.46
N ASN A 151 -27.56 17.41 11.61
CA ASN A 151 -26.96 16.45 12.53
C ASN A 151 -25.49 16.83 12.81
N THR A 152 -24.99 16.47 14.00
CA THR A 152 -23.67 16.85 14.49
C THR A 152 -22.51 15.99 13.99
N ILE A 153 -22.77 14.93 13.22
CA ILE A 153 -21.74 14.01 12.71
C ILE A 153 -21.80 13.79 11.19
N ARG A 154 -22.77 14.36 10.48
CA ARG A 154 -22.88 14.20 9.02
C ARG A 154 -22.12 15.29 8.28
N ASN A 155 -21.50 14.93 7.17
CA ASN A 155 -20.87 15.87 6.24
C ASN A 155 -21.02 15.44 4.79
N PHE A 156 -20.96 16.41 3.87
CA PHE A 156 -20.52 16.14 2.50
C PHE A 156 -18.99 16.24 2.45
N PHE A 157 -18.36 15.63 1.46
CA PHE A 157 -16.98 15.94 1.10
C PHE A 157 -16.78 15.84 -0.41
N ALA A 158 -15.73 16.50 -0.88
CA ALA A 158 -15.13 16.21 -2.18
C ALA A 158 -13.61 16.32 -2.06
N SER A 159 -12.90 15.48 -2.79
CA SER A 159 -11.45 15.46 -2.80
C SER A 159 -10.89 15.27 -4.19
N PHE A 160 -9.72 15.87 -4.40
CA PHE A 160 -9.07 15.99 -5.69
C PHE A 160 -7.60 15.63 -5.54
N MET A 161 -7.07 14.82 -6.45
CA MET A 161 -5.63 14.52 -6.51
C MET A 161 -5.08 14.92 -7.87
N ALA A 162 -3.98 15.67 -7.88
CA ALA A 162 -3.33 16.09 -9.11
C ALA A 162 -2.50 14.96 -9.73
N THR A 163 -2.63 14.76 -11.04
CA THR A 163 -1.81 13.78 -11.77
C THR A 163 -0.49 14.36 -12.28
N GLU A 164 -0.38 15.69 -12.30
CA GLU A 164 0.73 16.46 -12.86
C GLU A 164 1.12 17.66 -11.99
N ASN A 165 2.37 18.10 -12.12
CA ASN A 165 2.86 19.30 -11.44
C ASN A 165 2.16 20.58 -11.93
N ASN A 166 2.05 21.57 -11.05
CA ASN A 166 1.42 22.86 -11.33
C ASN A 166 -0.04 22.74 -11.84
N THR A 167 -0.80 21.84 -11.22
CA THR A 167 -2.23 21.67 -11.46
C THR A 167 -3.01 22.65 -10.60
N THR A 168 -3.76 23.54 -11.22
CA THR A 168 -4.67 24.47 -10.55
C THR A 168 -6.08 23.91 -10.62
N VAL A 169 -6.73 23.74 -9.46
CA VAL A 169 -8.10 23.26 -9.32
C VAL A 169 -8.97 24.35 -8.72
N THR A 170 -10.13 24.60 -9.32
CA THR A 170 -11.12 25.58 -8.87
C THR A 170 -12.46 24.91 -8.64
N ILE A 171 -13.03 25.09 -7.45
CA ILE A 171 -14.38 24.67 -7.08
C ILE A 171 -15.28 25.91 -7.09
N SER A 172 -16.45 25.80 -7.71
CA SER A 172 -17.39 26.89 -7.94
C SER A 172 -18.81 26.37 -8.11
N ASP A 173 -19.77 27.26 -8.38
CA ASP A 173 -21.15 26.90 -8.77
C ASP A 173 -21.89 26.01 -7.74
N TYR A 174 -21.56 26.20 -6.47
CA TYR A 174 -22.33 25.72 -5.33
C TYR A 174 -23.14 26.87 -4.72
N SER A 175 -24.15 26.54 -3.89
CA SER A 175 -24.98 27.57 -3.24
C SER A 175 -24.12 28.55 -2.41
N PRO A 176 -24.39 29.87 -2.46
CA PRO A 176 -23.72 30.86 -1.60
C PRO A 176 -23.90 30.62 -0.09
N ASP A 177 -24.83 29.75 0.31
CA ASP A 177 -25.06 29.40 1.71
C ASP A 177 -24.18 28.24 2.19
N VAL A 178 -23.38 27.62 1.31
CA VAL A 178 -22.46 26.53 1.67
C VAL A 178 -21.34 27.06 2.56
N VAL A 179 -21.09 26.34 3.66
CA VAL A 179 -20.06 26.65 4.64
C VAL A 179 -19.09 25.47 4.74
N PHE A 180 -17.83 25.69 4.40
CA PHE A 180 -16.78 24.67 4.49
C PHE A 180 -16.12 24.71 5.87
N SER A 181 -15.82 23.53 6.43
CA SER A 181 -15.10 23.37 7.69
C SER A 181 -13.59 23.50 7.49
N MET A 182 -12.89 24.15 8.40
CA MET A 182 -11.44 24.30 8.40
C MET A 182 -10.94 24.45 9.83
N ASP A 183 -10.05 23.58 10.34
CA ASP A 183 -9.41 23.65 11.68
C ASP A 183 -10.06 24.59 12.72
N GLY A 184 -11.11 24.11 13.38
CA GLY A 184 -11.83 24.86 14.43
C GLY A 184 -12.62 26.10 13.96
N ASN A 185 -12.64 26.36 12.65
CA ASN A 185 -13.24 27.52 11.98
C ASN A 185 -14.08 27.08 10.77
N THR A 186 -14.71 28.08 10.11
CA THR A 186 -15.44 27.87 8.87
C THR A 186 -15.16 28.97 7.86
N ILE A 187 -15.32 28.64 6.58
CA ILE A 187 -15.21 29.59 5.46
C ILE A 187 -16.43 29.46 4.55
N ASN A 188 -16.88 30.58 3.98
CA ASN A 188 -17.94 30.61 2.97
C ASN A 188 -17.47 31.44 1.76
N PRO A 189 -16.53 30.91 0.96
CA PRO A 189 -16.08 31.56 -0.26
C PRO A 189 -17.05 31.24 -1.42
N SER A 190 -17.25 32.16 -2.36
CA SER A 190 -18.03 31.86 -3.59
C SER A 190 -17.29 30.94 -4.57
N THR A 191 -15.96 30.85 -4.44
CA THR A 191 -15.09 29.93 -5.19
C THR A 191 -13.85 29.60 -4.36
N GLN A 192 -13.32 28.38 -4.47
CA GLN A 192 -12.04 27.99 -3.89
C GLN A 192 -11.05 27.59 -4.98
N THR A 193 -9.78 27.96 -4.85
CA THR A 193 -8.74 27.61 -5.83
C THR A 193 -7.48 27.12 -5.13
N PHE A 194 -6.95 26.01 -5.62
CA PHE A 194 -5.77 25.33 -5.08
C PHE A 194 -4.77 25.11 -6.20
N THR A 195 -3.48 25.23 -5.91
CA THR A 195 -2.40 24.83 -6.84
C THR A 195 -1.65 23.67 -6.21
N MET A 196 -1.52 22.59 -6.95
CA MET A 196 -1.05 21.29 -6.48
C MET A 196 0.00 20.72 -7.45
N ASN A 197 0.94 19.96 -6.91
CA ASN A 197 1.87 19.14 -7.66
C ASN A 197 1.35 17.70 -7.85
N ALA A 198 2.00 16.92 -8.72
CA ALA A 198 1.62 15.54 -8.95
C ALA A 198 1.63 14.75 -7.62
N GLY A 199 0.53 14.04 -7.36
CA GLY A 199 0.31 13.25 -6.14
C GLY A 199 -0.22 14.04 -4.95
N GLU A 200 -0.12 15.38 -4.95
CA GLU A 200 -0.75 16.20 -3.92
C GLU A 200 -2.28 16.17 -4.06
N SER A 201 -2.97 16.24 -2.92
CA SER A 201 -4.43 16.22 -2.84
C SER A 201 -4.99 17.34 -1.95
N VAL A 202 -6.25 17.69 -2.21
CA VAL A 202 -7.06 18.59 -1.39
C VAL A 202 -8.39 17.90 -1.12
N THR A 203 -8.89 18.01 0.11
CA THR A 203 -10.25 17.64 0.47
C THR A 203 -10.98 18.84 1.05
N VAL A 204 -12.18 19.08 0.55
CA VAL A 204 -13.12 20.07 1.09
C VAL A 204 -14.31 19.34 1.69
N SER A 205 -14.88 19.89 2.76
CA SER A 205 -16.01 19.29 3.47
C SER A 205 -16.85 20.36 4.14
N GLY A 206 -18.15 20.12 4.24
CA GLY A 206 -19.10 20.97 4.95
C GLY A 206 -20.06 20.12 5.78
N TYR A 207 -20.42 20.65 6.95
CA TYR A 207 -21.16 19.92 7.98
C TYR A 207 -22.64 20.28 8.00
N THR A 208 -23.52 19.31 8.30
CA THR A 208 -24.98 19.47 8.17
C THR A 208 -25.65 20.35 9.22
N ASP A 209 -24.95 20.72 10.30
CA ASP A 209 -25.39 21.73 11.27
C ASP A 209 -25.39 23.15 10.70
N TYR A 210 -24.87 23.33 9.49
CA TYR A 210 -25.11 24.52 8.67
C TYR A 210 -26.20 24.22 7.63
N PRO A 211 -27.36 24.88 7.68
CA PRO A 211 -28.48 24.57 6.78
C PRO A 211 -28.15 24.61 5.28
N GLY A 212 -27.25 25.51 4.86
CA GLY A 212 -26.81 25.58 3.46
C GLY A 212 -26.05 24.34 2.97
N ASN A 213 -25.48 23.55 3.88
CA ASN A 213 -24.74 22.33 3.55
C ASN A 213 -25.61 21.11 3.32
N LEU A 214 -26.90 21.15 3.68
CA LEU A 214 -27.81 20.00 3.54
C LEU A 214 -27.96 19.57 2.08
N THR A 215 -27.98 20.54 1.16
CA THR A 215 -28.15 20.29 -0.28
C THR A 215 -27.34 21.23 -1.16
N GLY A 216 -26.81 22.34 -0.62
CA GLY A 216 -26.23 23.42 -1.42
C GLY A 216 -24.92 23.07 -2.13
N PHE A 217 -24.26 21.98 -1.76
CA PHE A 217 -23.03 21.51 -2.40
C PHE A 217 -23.29 20.58 -3.60
N ILE A 218 -24.50 20.04 -3.72
CA ILE A 218 -24.85 19.12 -4.81
C ILE A 218 -24.84 19.89 -6.13
N GLY A 219 -24.11 19.37 -7.10
CA GLY A 219 -23.95 19.97 -8.42
C GLY A 219 -22.84 21.00 -8.52
N ALA A 220 -22.03 21.21 -7.47
CA ALA A 220 -20.85 22.07 -7.53
C ALA A 220 -19.94 21.71 -8.72
N LEU A 221 -19.38 22.74 -9.37
CA LEU A 221 -18.48 22.61 -10.51
C LEU A 221 -17.02 22.59 -10.05
N VAL A 222 -16.29 21.55 -10.45
CA VAL A 222 -14.83 21.50 -10.34
C VAL A 222 -14.23 21.67 -11.72
N THR A 223 -13.27 22.58 -11.85
CA THR A 223 -12.47 22.78 -13.06
C THR A 223 -11.00 22.73 -12.73
N SER A 224 -10.18 22.25 -13.66
CA SER A 224 -8.73 22.29 -13.54
C SER A 224 -8.05 22.55 -14.87
N ASN A 225 -6.81 23.05 -14.83
CA ASN A 225 -6.00 23.23 -16.05
C ASN A 225 -5.35 21.92 -16.54
N LYS A 226 -5.34 20.88 -15.70
CA LYS A 226 -4.70 19.57 -15.94
C LYS A 226 -5.49 18.44 -15.30
N PRO A 227 -5.34 17.19 -15.74
CA PRO A 227 -6.14 16.08 -15.24
C PRO A 227 -6.01 15.84 -13.72
N ILE A 228 -7.15 15.67 -13.05
CA ILE A 228 -7.26 15.32 -11.63
C ILE A 228 -8.19 14.12 -11.43
N ALA A 229 -7.95 13.31 -10.40
CA ALA A 229 -8.91 12.32 -9.92
C ALA A 229 -9.83 12.94 -8.87
N VAL A 230 -11.12 12.57 -8.85
CA VAL A 230 -12.13 13.17 -7.96
C VAL A 230 -12.97 12.12 -7.23
N ASN A 231 -13.01 12.21 -5.90
CA ASN A 231 -13.94 11.48 -5.06
C ASN A 231 -14.97 12.46 -4.47
N THR A 232 -16.23 12.03 -4.35
CA THR A 232 -17.31 12.87 -3.82
C THR A 232 -18.36 12.03 -3.13
N GLY A 233 -19.05 12.62 -2.16
CA GLY A 233 -20.18 11.98 -1.50
C GLY A 233 -20.37 12.51 -0.09
N ASN A 234 -20.81 11.62 0.80
CA ASN A 234 -20.97 11.91 2.21
C ASN A 234 -20.27 10.87 3.06
N ALA A 235 -19.86 11.31 4.24
CA ALA A 235 -19.50 10.41 5.32
C ALA A 235 -20.54 10.54 6.45
N LEU A 236 -20.99 9.37 6.92
CA LEU A 236 -21.97 9.21 8.01
C LEU A 236 -23.34 9.82 7.73
N ALA A 237 -23.77 9.90 6.46
CA ALA A 237 -25.00 10.60 6.08
C ALA A 237 -26.06 9.68 5.46
N GLY A 238 -27.27 10.21 5.31
CA GLY A 238 -28.36 9.52 4.61
C GLY A 238 -29.66 10.31 4.64
N MET A 239 -30.61 9.93 3.80
CA MET A 239 -31.74 10.81 3.45
C MET A 239 -32.93 10.74 4.43
N SER A 240 -32.94 9.77 5.33
CA SER A 240 -33.97 9.56 6.36
C SER A 240 -33.67 10.36 7.64
N SER A 241 -34.34 10.01 8.75
CA SER A 241 -34.16 10.70 10.03
C SER A 241 -32.70 10.65 10.52
N PRO A 242 -32.26 11.62 11.36
CA PRO A 242 -30.93 11.63 11.96
C PRO A 242 -30.56 10.31 12.67
N GLN A 243 -31.55 9.57 13.17
CA GLN A 243 -31.39 8.35 13.97
C GLN A 243 -31.39 7.05 13.15
N GLU A 244 -31.85 7.06 11.89
CA GLU A 244 -32.11 5.83 11.11
C GLU A 244 -31.45 5.86 9.72
N GLY A 245 -30.40 6.64 9.49
CA GLY A 245 -29.85 6.87 8.14
C GLY A 245 -28.43 7.38 8.09
N GLN A 246 -27.52 6.81 8.87
CA GLN A 246 -26.12 7.21 8.89
C GLN A 246 -25.26 6.10 8.30
N ASP A 247 -24.68 6.33 7.13
CA ASP A 247 -23.66 5.44 6.56
C ASP A 247 -22.65 6.22 5.71
N PHE A 248 -21.60 5.54 5.28
CA PHE A 248 -20.70 6.06 4.25
C PHE A 248 -21.37 5.93 2.89
N THR A 249 -21.36 7.02 2.11
CA THR A 249 -22.03 7.06 0.80
C THR A 249 -21.21 7.91 -0.17
N PHE A 250 -20.22 7.29 -0.80
CA PHE A 250 -19.29 7.96 -1.70
C PHE A 250 -18.75 7.02 -2.79
N ASP A 251 -18.33 7.60 -3.92
CA ASP A 251 -17.62 6.87 -4.97
C ASP A 251 -16.63 7.82 -5.68
N GLN A 252 -15.77 7.25 -6.53
CA GLN A 252 -14.96 8.00 -7.47
C GLN A 252 -15.77 8.29 -8.74
N ILE A 253 -15.67 9.52 -9.23
CA ILE A 253 -16.41 9.97 -10.42
C ILE A 253 -15.48 10.13 -11.62
N VAL A 254 -16.07 10.43 -12.77
CA VAL A 254 -15.38 10.67 -14.05
C VAL A 254 -15.64 12.10 -14.52
N PRO A 255 -14.81 12.63 -15.43
CA PRO A 255 -15.02 13.97 -15.95
C PRO A 255 -16.25 14.04 -16.86
N ILE A 256 -16.72 15.25 -17.12
CA ILE A 256 -18.01 15.54 -17.77
C ILE A 256 -18.13 14.93 -19.17
N GLU A 257 -17.00 14.74 -19.86
CA GLU A 257 -16.91 14.11 -21.18
C GLU A 257 -17.19 12.61 -21.18
N GLU A 258 -17.12 11.94 -20.02
CA GLU A 258 -17.36 10.49 -19.87
C GLU A 258 -18.79 10.17 -19.39
N VAL A 259 -19.61 11.20 -19.09
CA VAL A 259 -21.03 11.02 -18.75
C VAL A 259 -21.93 11.10 -19.99
N GLY A 260 -23.14 10.59 -19.90
CA GLY A 260 -24.04 10.45 -21.07
C GLY A 260 -25.49 10.74 -20.75
N THR A 261 -26.38 10.24 -21.59
CA THR A 261 -27.81 10.60 -21.59
C THR A 261 -28.76 9.45 -21.31
N GLU A 262 -28.25 8.25 -21.05
CA GLU A 262 -29.06 7.03 -20.95
C GLU A 262 -28.54 6.16 -19.82
N TYR A 263 -29.42 5.70 -18.92
CA TYR A 263 -29.05 4.98 -17.70
C TYR A 263 -30.10 3.94 -17.33
N ILE A 264 -29.65 2.85 -16.70
CA ILE A 264 -30.51 1.87 -16.04
C ILE A 264 -30.06 1.73 -14.59
N VAL A 265 -31.01 1.84 -13.67
CA VAL A 265 -30.80 1.61 -12.23
C VAL A 265 -31.71 0.50 -11.75
N VAL A 266 -31.25 -0.27 -10.77
CA VAL A 266 -31.94 -1.47 -10.25
C VAL A 266 -32.15 -1.35 -8.74
N LYS A 267 -33.41 -1.39 -8.30
CA LYS A 267 -33.79 -1.22 -6.91
C LYS A 267 -33.15 -2.28 -6.00
N GLY A 268 -32.55 -1.84 -4.89
CA GLY A 268 -31.99 -2.70 -3.85
C GLY A 268 -33.03 -3.15 -2.84
N ASN A 269 -32.64 -3.23 -1.57
CA ASN A 269 -33.48 -3.64 -0.45
C ASN A 269 -34.06 -2.47 0.36
N GLY A 270 -33.63 -1.25 0.06
CA GLY A 270 -33.95 -0.06 0.84
C GLY A 270 -35.43 0.29 0.85
N SER A 271 -35.82 1.12 1.84
CA SER A 271 -37.13 1.72 1.83
C SER A 271 -37.25 2.77 0.72
N ASP A 272 -38.47 3.23 0.48
CA ASP A 272 -38.74 4.29 -0.49
C ASP A 272 -38.13 5.64 -0.10
N ASN A 273 -37.60 5.82 1.11
CA ASN A 273 -36.94 7.05 1.56
C ASN A 273 -35.49 7.17 1.09
N VAL A 274 -34.81 6.05 0.81
CA VAL A 274 -33.36 6.03 0.55
C VAL A 274 -33.02 5.70 -0.91
N GLU A 275 -33.83 4.93 -1.63
CA GLU A 275 -33.46 4.40 -2.96
C GLU A 275 -33.78 5.32 -4.15
N HIS A 276 -33.77 6.63 -3.94
CA HIS A 276 -34.00 7.62 -5.00
C HIS A 276 -32.75 7.79 -5.88
N PRO A 277 -32.82 7.52 -7.20
CA PRO A 277 -31.74 7.91 -8.10
C PRO A 277 -31.57 9.44 -8.11
N LEU A 278 -30.33 9.91 -8.06
CA LEU A 278 -29.97 11.32 -8.09
C LEU A 278 -29.38 11.65 -9.47
N ALA A 279 -30.04 12.55 -10.20
CA ALA A 279 -29.56 13.07 -11.48
C ALA A 279 -29.10 14.52 -11.33
N ILE A 280 -27.91 14.85 -11.84
CA ILE A 280 -27.34 16.21 -11.83
C ILE A 280 -27.06 16.64 -13.27
N ALA A 281 -27.55 17.81 -13.67
CA ALA A 281 -27.38 18.30 -15.02
C ALA A 281 -26.00 18.94 -15.24
N THR A 282 -25.40 18.63 -16.40
CA THR A 282 -24.13 19.22 -16.84
C THR A 282 -24.32 20.56 -17.55
N GLU A 283 -25.51 20.76 -18.12
CA GLU A 283 -25.86 21.88 -18.98
C GLU A 283 -27.27 22.41 -18.69
N ASP A 284 -27.51 23.69 -19.03
CA ASP A 284 -28.81 24.33 -18.88
C ASP A 284 -29.90 23.67 -19.73
N ASN A 285 -31.14 23.75 -19.25
CA ASN A 285 -32.33 23.23 -19.93
C ASN A 285 -32.25 21.72 -20.24
N THR A 286 -31.67 20.93 -19.33
CA THR A 286 -31.61 19.47 -19.45
C THR A 286 -32.95 18.86 -19.05
N GLN A 287 -33.59 18.15 -19.98
CA GLN A 287 -34.85 17.45 -19.75
C GLN A 287 -34.57 16.00 -19.31
N ILE A 288 -35.28 15.50 -18.31
CA ILE A 288 -35.18 14.12 -17.81
C ILE A 288 -36.45 13.34 -18.13
N PHE A 289 -36.32 12.12 -18.63
CA PHE A 289 -37.41 11.21 -18.99
C PHE A 289 -37.24 9.87 -18.29
N ILE A 290 -38.34 9.20 -17.95
CA ILE A 290 -38.35 7.95 -17.17
C ILE A 290 -39.19 6.89 -17.89
N ASN A 291 -38.69 5.65 -17.94
CA ASN A 291 -39.34 4.46 -18.47
C ASN A 291 -39.91 4.62 -19.90
N GLY A 292 -39.19 5.35 -20.75
CA GLY A 292 -39.56 5.57 -22.16
C GLY A 292 -40.70 6.57 -22.37
N SER A 293 -41.07 7.35 -21.35
CA SER A 293 -42.04 8.45 -21.51
C SER A 293 -41.55 9.48 -22.53
N THR A 294 -42.42 9.91 -23.44
CA THR A 294 -42.13 11.01 -24.38
C THR A 294 -42.31 12.39 -23.74
N THR A 295 -42.86 12.46 -22.53
CA THR A 295 -43.02 13.69 -21.76
C THR A 295 -41.94 13.74 -20.69
N ALA A 296 -41.19 14.83 -20.64
CA ALA A 296 -40.17 15.05 -19.63
C ALA A 296 -40.80 15.06 -18.23
N PHE A 297 -40.19 14.33 -17.31
CA PHE A 297 -40.53 14.36 -15.88
C PHE A 297 -40.20 15.73 -15.27
N THR A 298 -39.04 16.28 -15.62
CA THR A 298 -38.61 17.62 -15.20
C THR A 298 -37.63 18.24 -16.21
N THR A 299 -37.36 19.53 -16.07
CA THR A 299 -36.27 20.25 -16.75
C THR A 299 -35.45 20.99 -15.70
N ILE A 300 -34.12 20.79 -15.72
CA ILE A 300 -33.16 21.32 -14.74
C ILE A 300 -32.00 22.01 -15.45
N ASN A 301 -31.33 22.98 -14.80
CA ASN A 301 -30.20 23.71 -15.37
C ASN A 301 -28.84 23.11 -14.98
N ALA A 302 -27.74 23.64 -15.51
CA ALA A 302 -26.41 23.15 -15.14
C ALA A 302 -26.19 23.29 -13.61
N GLY A 303 -25.73 22.22 -12.97
CA GLY A 303 -25.56 22.17 -11.51
C GLY A 303 -26.84 21.89 -10.73
N ASP A 304 -28.03 22.08 -11.30
CA ASP A 304 -29.26 21.64 -10.65
C ASP A 304 -29.33 20.11 -10.60
N TYR A 305 -30.00 19.58 -9.56
CA TYR A 305 -30.22 18.16 -9.38
C TYR A 305 -31.71 17.81 -9.20
N VAL A 306 -32.04 16.54 -9.43
CA VAL A 306 -33.37 15.99 -9.14
C VAL A 306 -33.26 14.58 -8.54
N LEU A 307 -34.07 14.30 -7.52
CA LEU A 307 -34.31 12.95 -7.02
C LEU A 307 -35.47 12.31 -7.78
N LEU A 308 -35.22 11.16 -8.40
CA LEU A 308 -36.22 10.44 -9.16
C LEU A 308 -37.10 9.60 -8.22
N PRO A 309 -38.44 9.63 -8.37
CA PRO A 309 -39.34 8.99 -7.43
C PRO A 309 -39.26 7.46 -7.48
N THR A 310 -39.15 6.82 -6.32
CA THR A 310 -39.07 5.35 -6.15
C THR A 310 -40.30 4.62 -6.68
N SER A 311 -41.45 5.29 -6.78
CA SER A 311 -42.67 4.77 -7.41
C SER A 311 -42.51 4.47 -8.90
N MET A 312 -41.48 5.00 -9.55
CA MET A 312 -41.21 4.75 -10.97
C MET A 312 -40.41 3.46 -11.20
N TYR A 313 -39.90 2.80 -10.18
CA TYR A 313 -39.32 1.46 -10.33
C TYR A 313 -40.37 0.43 -10.74
N GLN A 314 -40.11 -0.34 -11.80
CA GLN A 314 -41.04 -1.33 -12.37
C GLN A 314 -40.43 -2.73 -12.37
N GLY A 315 -41.28 -3.77 -12.31
CA GLY A 315 -40.86 -5.17 -12.46
C GLY A 315 -41.35 -6.10 -11.35
N THR A 316 -41.24 -7.41 -11.61
CA THR A 316 -41.70 -8.48 -10.71
C THR A 316 -40.55 -9.35 -10.18
N ASN A 317 -39.56 -9.67 -11.02
CA ASN A 317 -38.42 -10.52 -10.64
C ASN A 317 -37.37 -9.71 -9.86
N ASN A 318 -37.12 -8.50 -10.32
CA ASN A 318 -36.47 -7.40 -9.62
C ASN A 318 -37.13 -6.11 -10.12
N LYS A 319 -36.78 -4.95 -9.57
CA LYS A 319 -37.32 -3.68 -10.05
C LYS A 319 -36.24 -2.82 -10.65
N ASN A 320 -36.49 -2.25 -11.83
CA ASN A 320 -35.57 -1.36 -12.52
C ASN A 320 -36.25 -0.06 -12.95
N MET A 321 -35.44 0.93 -13.28
CA MET A 321 -35.88 2.21 -13.85
C MET A 321 -34.95 2.56 -15.00
N TYR A 322 -35.55 2.93 -16.13
CA TYR A 322 -34.83 3.41 -17.30
C TYR A 322 -34.91 4.93 -17.33
N ILE A 323 -33.75 5.60 -17.39
CA ILE A 323 -33.68 7.05 -17.36
C ILE A 323 -32.97 7.54 -18.61
N THR A 324 -33.56 8.54 -19.26
CA THR A 324 -32.93 9.24 -20.38
C THR A 324 -32.96 10.74 -20.16
N SER A 325 -32.05 11.47 -20.79
CA SER A 325 -31.98 12.92 -20.74
C SER A 325 -31.70 13.53 -22.10
N SER A 326 -32.05 14.82 -22.28
CA SER A 326 -31.77 15.55 -23.53
C SER A 326 -30.30 15.97 -23.67
N LYS A 327 -29.53 15.93 -22.57
CA LYS A 327 -28.14 16.36 -22.45
C LYS A 327 -27.43 15.54 -21.37
N PRO A 328 -26.09 15.43 -21.37
CA PRO A 328 -25.37 14.58 -20.42
C PRO A 328 -25.68 14.91 -18.95
N ILE A 329 -25.75 13.89 -18.10
CA ILE A 329 -26.02 14.04 -16.66
C ILE A 329 -25.08 13.17 -15.83
N TYR A 330 -24.80 13.57 -14.59
CA TYR A 330 -24.28 12.63 -13.61
C TYR A 330 -25.46 11.85 -13.02
N MET A 331 -25.31 10.53 -12.93
CA MET A 331 -26.31 9.63 -12.35
C MET A 331 -25.70 8.92 -11.15
N TYR A 332 -26.32 9.10 -9.98
CA TYR A 332 -25.97 8.34 -8.78
C TYR A 332 -27.15 7.48 -8.37
N GLN A 333 -26.86 6.25 -7.99
CA GLN A 333 -27.83 5.32 -7.46
C GLN A 333 -27.56 5.11 -5.97
N ILE A 334 -28.51 5.55 -5.16
CA ILE A 334 -28.52 5.28 -3.73
C ILE A 334 -29.19 3.91 -3.53
N LEU A 335 -28.54 3.00 -2.82
CA LEU A 335 -29.00 1.62 -2.60
C LEU A 335 -29.11 1.33 -1.12
N GLY A 336 -30.21 0.69 -0.70
CA GLY A 336 -30.32 0.12 0.63
C GLY A 336 -29.92 -1.35 0.63
N GLY A 337 -29.06 -1.77 1.56
CA GLY A 337 -28.66 -3.16 1.75
C GLY A 337 -29.74 -4.02 2.40
N SER A 338 -30.61 -3.40 3.20
CA SER A 338 -31.78 -3.99 3.86
C SER A 338 -32.96 -3.01 3.81
N SER A 339 -34.11 -3.39 4.39
CA SER A 339 -35.24 -2.47 4.54
C SER A 339 -35.00 -1.32 5.52
N SER A 340 -33.88 -1.36 6.27
CA SER A 340 -33.45 -0.27 7.15
C SER A 340 -32.79 0.84 6.34
N ASP A 341 -33.21 2.08 6.60
CA ASP A 341 -32.64 3.29 5.99
C ASP A 341 -31.18 3.53 6.41
N ALA A 342 -30.72 2.88 7.49
CA ALA A 342 -29.35 2.95 7.96
C ALA A 342 -28.36 2.26 7.00
N THR A 343 -28.83 1.30 6.21
CA THR A 343 -27.97 0.48 5.34
C THR A 343 -27.76 1.08 3.95
N SER A 344 -27.48 2.38 3.89
CA SER A 344 -27.34 3.10 2.61
C SER A 344 -25.95 2.91 2.00
N GLY A 345 -25.87 2.85 0.67
CA GLY A 345 -24.64 2.91 -0.12
C GLY A 345 -24.84 3.73 -1.39
N LEU A 346 -23.76 4.21 -2.01
CA LEU A 346 -23.80 5.07 -3.18
C LEU A 346 -23.00 4.50 -4.36
N ASN A 347 -23.67 4.31 -5.49
CA ASN A 347 -23.03 3.97 -6.75
C ASN A 347 -23.03 5.18 -7.69
N PHE A 348 -21.87 5.52 -8.25
CA PHE A 348 -21.84 6.32 -9.46
C PHE A 348 -22.14 5.42 -10.67
N ILE A 349 -23.20 5.74 -11.41
CA ILE A 349 -23.69 4.89 -12.50
C ILE A 349 -23.15 5.41 -13.85
N PRO A 350 -22.42 4.58 -14.61
CA PRO A 350 -21.98 4.95 -15.95
C PRO A 350 -23.16 4.99 -16.93
N PRO A 351 -23.10 5.81 -17.99
CA PRO A 351 -24.09 5.79 -19.04
C PRO A 351 -24.14 4.42 -19.70
N LEU A 352 -25.35 4.02 -20.10
CA LEU A 352 -25.63 2.76 -20.75
C LEU A 352 -24.85 2.67 -22.05
N SER A 353 -24.06 1.63 -22.21
CA SER A 353 -23.28 1.42 -23.42
C SER A 353 -23.36 -0.03 -23.86
N CYS A 354 -23.57 -0.20 -25.16
CA CYS A 354 -23.48 -1.51 -25.79
C CYS A 354 -22.02 -1.99 -25.96
N PHE A 355 -21.04 -1.14 -25.68
CA PHE A 355 -19.62 -1.48 -25.65
C PHE A 355 -19.13 -1.73 -24.23
N PHE A 356 -20.05 -1.96 -23.27
CA PHE A 356 -19.64 -2.53 -22.00
C PHE A 356 -18.90 -3.85 -22.22
N GLN A 357 -17.91 -4.08 -21.37
CA GLN A 357 -17.22 -5.36 -21.28
C GLN A 357 -18.24 -6.50 -21.12
N LYS A 358 -17.86 -7.71 -21.58
CA LYS A 358 -18.71 -8.91 -21.46
C LYS A 358 -18.42 -9.71 -20.19
N THR A 359 -17.35 -9.36 -19.51
CA THR A 359 -16.88 -10.01 -18.30
C THR A 359 -16.45 -8.93 -17.32
N VAL A 360 -16.88 -9.06 -16.07
CA VAL A 360 -16.28 -8.33 -14.94
C VAL A 360 -15.52 -9.37 -14.14
N ASP A 361 -14.19 -9.29 -14.21
CA ASP A 361 -13.30 -10.38 -13.80
C ASP A 361 -12.78 -10.21 -12.37
N LEU A 362 -13.26 -11.08 -11.47
CA LEU A 362 -12.83 -11.27 -10.09
C LEU A 362 -13.00 -10.05 -9.17
N ILE A 363 -14.24 -9.58 -9.01
CA ILE A 363 -14.65 -8.70 -7.92
C ILE A 363 -14.25 -9.37 -6.58
N PRO A 364 -13.25 -8.85 -5.86
CA PRO A 364 -12.70 -9.56 -4.70
C PRO A 364 -13.65 -9.49 -3.50
N SER A 365 -13.91 -10.65 -2.90
CA SER A 365 -14.68 -10.81 -1.66
C SER A 365 -15.90 -9.90 -1.54
N ILE A 366 -16.94 -10.14 -2.35
CA ILE A 366 -18.13 -9.27 -2.42
C ILE A 366 -18.90 -9.17 -1.10
N ASN A 367 -18.73 -10.15 -0.22
CA ASN A 367 -19.43 -10.27 1.05
C ASN A 367 -18.51 -10.02 2.26
N SER A 368 -17.31 -9.46 2.06
CA SER A 368 -16.42 -9.14 3.19
C SER A 368 -15.60 -7.87 3.00
N ILE A 369 -15.33 -7.21 4.13
CA ILE A 369 -14.40 -6.09 4.25
C ILE A 369 -13.46 -6.41 5.43
N GLY A 370 -12.23 -6.79 5.10
CA GLY A 370 -11.30 -7.32 6.08
C GLY A 370 -11.80 -8.67 6.58
N THR A 371 -11.87 -8.83 7.90
CA THR A 371 -12.41 -10.03 8.55
C THR A 371 -13.94 -9.99 8.73
N ALA A 372 -14.58 -8.85 8.47
CA ALA A 372 -16.03 -8.68 8.63
C ALA A 372 -16.77 -9.31 7.45
N THR A 373 -17.84 -10.05 7.74
CA THR A 373 -18.69 -10.69 6.73
C THR A 373 -20.06 -10.03 6.69
N TYR A 374 -20.61 -9.87 5.49
CA TYR A 374 -21.88 -9.21 5.20
C TYR A 374 -22.77 -10.11 4.35
N THR A 375 -24.06 -9.75 4.26
CA THR A 375 -24.90 -10.21 3.17
C THR A 375 -24.66 -9.32 1.96
N SER A 376 -24.51 -9.92 0.76
CA SER A 376 -24.29 -9.17 -0.47
C SER A 376 -25.11 -9.72 -1.62
N GLU A 377 -25.50 -8.84 -2.53
CA GLU A 377 -26.21 -9.17 -3.74
C GLU A 377 -25.51 -8.55 -4.95
N ILE A 378 -25.67 -9.19 -6.11
CA ILE A 378 -25.13 -8.73 -7.38
C ILE A 378 -26.29 -8.19 -8.24
N ILE A 379 -26.13 -6.97 -8.72
CA ILE A 379 -26.94 -6.40 -9.79
C ILE A 379 -26.21 -6.68 -11.09
N ALA A 380 -26.90 -7.21 -12.10
CA ALA A 380 -26.36 -7.31 -13.45
C ALA A 380 -27.35 -6.74 -14.47
N VAL A 381 -26.86 -5.94 -15.40
CA VAL A 381 -27.61 -5.34 -16.51
C VAL A 381 -26.98 -5.84 -17.80
N THR A 382 -27.76 -6.47 -18.66
CA THR A 382 -27.26 -7.02 -19.91
C THR A 382 -28.35 -7.09 -20.97
N TYR A 383 -28.00 -7.50 -22.18
CA TYR A 383 -28.94 -7.55 -23.29
C TYR A 383 -29.95 -8.69 -23.13
N THR A 384 -31.18 -8.45 -23.53
CA THR A 384 -32.26 -9.45 -23.62
C THR A 384 -31.78 -10.65 -24.45
N GLY A 385 -31.89 -11.86 -23.88
CA GLY A 385 -31.46 -13.10 -24.53
C GLY A 385 -29.99 -13.47 -24.30
N SER A 386 -29.21 -12.64 -23.60
CA SER A 386 -27.84 -13.00 -23.23
C SER A 386 -27.82 -14.10 -22.17
N THR A 387 -26.83 -14.98 -22.25
CA THR A 387 -26.57 -15.98 -21.19
C THR A 387 -25.66 -15.35 -20.14
N LEU A 388 -26.13 -15.28 -18.90
CA LEU A 388 -25.35 -14.79 -17.76
C LEU A 388 -24.77 -15.97 -16.95
N LYS A 389 -23.50 -15.86 -16.58
CA LYS A 389 -22.79 -16.81 -15.71
C LYS A 389 -22.14 -16.11 -14.53
N ILE A 390 -22.04 -16.82 -13.42
CA ILE A 390 -21.21 -16.45 -12.28
C ILE A 390 -20.19 -17.56 -12.02
N ASN A 391 -18.92 -17.20 -11.96
CA ASN A 391 -17.79 -18.12 -11.76
C ASN A 391 -17.84 -19.32 -12.73
N GLY A 392 -18.13 -19.05 -14.01
CA GLY A 392 -18.25 -20.07 -15.08
C GLY A 392 -19.56 -20.86 -15.10
N ASN A 393 -20.43 -20.73 -14.09
CA ASN A 393 -21.68 -21.46 -13.98
C ASN A 393 -22.88 -20.62 -14.45
N ASN A 394 -23.80 -21.23 -15.19
CA ASN A 394 -25.06 -20.58 -15.57
C ASN A 394 -25.92 -20.26 -14.34
N ILE A 395 -26.54 -19.09 -14.31
CA ILE A 395 -27.48 -18.71 -13.25
C ILE A 395 -28.89 -19.28 -13.51
N SER A 396 -29.68 -19.44 -12.45
CA SER A 396 -31.10 -19.86 -12.52
C SER A 396 -32.11 -18.72 -12.46
N ALA A 397 -31.67 -17.52 -12.01
CA ALA A 397 -32.54 -16.36 -11.86
C ALA A 397 -33.09 -15.88 -13.21
N GLN A 398 -34.34 -15.45 -13.21
CA GLN A 398 -35.01 -14.95 -14.42
C GLN A 398 -34.70 -13.46 -14.64
N PRO A 399 -34.44 -13.02 -15.89
CA PRO A 399 -34.28 -11.61 -16.20
C PRO A 399 -35.55 -10.81 -15.92
N GLN A 400 -35.39 -9.53 -15.60
CA GLN A 400 -36.46 -8.55 -15.59
C GLN A 400 -36.32 -7.63 -16.81
N PRO A 401 -37.31 -7.57 -17.72
CA PRO A 401 -37.33 -6.58 -18.80
C PRO A 401 -37.30 -5.14 -18.28
N VAL A 402 -36.65 -4.26 -19.05
CA VAL A 402 -36.55 -2.82 -18.77
C VAL A 402 -37.64 -2.07 -19.55
N LEU A 403 -38.56 -1.40 -18.84
CA LEU A 403 -39.65 -0.66 -19.48
C LEU A 403 -39.10 0.58 -20.20
N GLY A 404 -39.46 0.75 -21.47
CA GLY A 404 -38.97 1.84 -22.31
C GLY A 404 -37.69 1.49 -23.10
N ASN A 405 -37.00 0.40 -22.74
CA ASN A 405 -35.87 -0.12 -23.52
C ASN A 405 -35.85 -1.66 -23.51
N SER A 406 -36.50 -2.28 -24.51
CA SER A 406 -36.64 -3.73 -24.60
C SER A 406 -35.34 -4.49 -24.92
N GLN A 407 -34.27 -3.79 -25.28
CA GLN A 407 -32.98 -4.43 -25.56
C GLN A 407 -32.28 -4.87 -24.28
N TRP A 408 -32.63 -4.30 -23.13
CA TRP A 408 -31.96 -4.56 -21.87
C TRP A 408 -32.84 -5.32 -20.88
N VAL A 409 -32.20 -6.17 -20.10
CA VAL A 409 -32.76 -6.86 -18.95
C VAL A 409 -31.87 -6.66 -17.74
N THR A 410 -32.47 -6.70 -16.56
CA THR A 410 -31.77 -6.60 -15.29
C THR A 410 -31.93 -7.87 -14.47
N TYR A 411 -30.90 -8.19 -13.71
CA TYR A 411 -30.85 -9.30 -12.77
C TYR A 411 -30.49 -8.75 -11.40
N ARG A 412 -31.02 -9.43 -10.38
CA ARG A 412 -30.65 -9.25 -8.99
C ARG A 412 -30.43 -10.62 -8.39
N LEU A 413 -29.21 -10.87 -7.95
CA LEU A 413 -28.69 -12.21 -7.70
C LEU A 413 -28.21 -12.32 -6.26
N GLN A 414 -28.75 -13.31 -5.55
CA GLN A 414 -28.51 -13.57 -4.14
C GLN A 414 -27.72 -14.86 -3.93
N GLY A 415 -27.08 -15.01 -2.76
CA GLY A 415 -26.45 -16.26 -2.34
C GLY A 415 -25.03 -16.48 -2.87
N TYR A 416 -24.38 -15.43 -3.38
CA TYR A 416 -22.99 -15.47 -3.85
C TYR A 416 -22.06 -14.85 -2.82
N ASN A 417 -20.90 -15.49 -2.59
CA ASN A 417 -19.89 -15.08 -1.62
C ASN A 417 -18.48 -15.23 -2.24
N GLY A 418 -17.49 -14.54 -1.66
CA GLY A 418 -16.10 -14.60 -2.06
C GLY A 418 -15.80 -13.81 -3.34
N ASN A 419 -14.81 -14.27 -4.10
CA ASN A 419 -14.42 -13.65 -5.36
C ASN A 419 -15.42 -14.01 -6.46
N ILE A 420 -15.88 -13.00 -7.19
CA ILE A 420 -16.93 -13.16 -8.20
C ILE A 420 -16.44 -12.70 -9.57
N LYS A 421 -16.58 -13.59 -10.54
CA LYS A 421 -16.51 -13.30 -11.97
C LYS A 421 -17.92 -13.35 -12.54
N VAL A 422 -18.38 -12.25 -13.13
CA VAL A 422 -19.68 -12.19 -13.83
C VAL A 422 -19.40 -12.16 -15.33
N GLU A 423 -20.04 -13.04 -16.08
CA GLU A 423 -19.85 -13.17 -17.53
C GLU A 423 -21.20 -13.12 -18.24
N SER A 424 -21.27 -12.41 -19.36
CA SER A 424 -22.44 -12.37 -20.24
C SER A 424 -22.02 -12.59 -21.69
N THR A 425 -22.91 -13.15 -22.51
CA THR A 425 -22.71 -13.19 -23.97
C THR A 425 -22.96 -11.84 -24.63
N GLY A 426 -23.60 -10.90 -23.92
CA GLY A 426 -23.83 -9.51 -24.34
C GLY A 426 -23.10 -8.50 -23.44
N PRO A 427 -23.28 -7.19 -23.67
CA PRO A 427 -22.70 -6.12 -22.87
C PRO A 427 -23.13 -6.27 -21.41
N LEU A 428 -22.22 -6.05 -20.47
CA LEU A 428 -22.44 -6.37 -19.07
C LEU A 428 -22.13 -5.19 -18.15
N ALA A 429 -23.17 -4.75 -17.45
CA ALA A 429 -23.10 -3.81 -16.34
C ALA A 429 -23.28 -4.56 -14.99
N VAL A 430 -22.40 -4.37 -14.00
CA VAL A 430 -22.39 -5.10 -12.72
C VAL A 430 -22.21 -4.13 -11.58
N GLY A 431 -23.12 -4.22 -10.61
CA GLY A 431 -22.99 -3.59 -9.31
C GLY A 431 -23.13 -4.63 -8.21
N ILE A 432 -22.66 -4.29 -7.02
CA ILE A 432 -22.92 -5.02 -5.79
C ILE A 432 -23.51 -4.07 -4.75
N PHE A 433 -24.23 -4.63 -3.81
CA PHE A 433 -24.64 -3.93 -2.60
C PHE A 433 -24.87 -4.96 -1.49
N GLY A 434 -24.83 -4.52 -0.24
CA GLY A 434 -24.93 -5.44 0.88
C GLY A 434 -25.23 -4.77 2.20
N SER A 435 -25.44 -5.59 3.23
CA SER A 435 -25.62 -5.11 4.59
C SER A 435 -25.31 -6.14 5.67
N SER A 436 -25.13 -5.64 6.90
CA SER A 436 -25.19 -6.40 8.14
C SER A 436 -25.61 -5.48 9.29
N GLY A 437 -26.79 -5.72 9.88
CA GLY A 437 -27.32 -4.83 10.92
C GLY A 437 -27.60 -3.42 10.38
N ALA A 438 -26.93 -2.42 10.95
CA ALA A 438 -27.02 -1.03 10.49
C ALA A 438 -26.06 -0.71 9.33
N VAL A 439 -25.09 -1.59 9.04
CA VAL A 439 -24.10 -1.38 7.98
C VAL A 439 -24.72 -1.64 6.60
N GLY A 440 -24.55 -0.71 5.67
CA GLY A 440 -24.76 -0.83 4.23
C GLY A 440 -23.48 -0.61 3.44
N PHE A 441 -23.50 -0.92 2.15
CA PHE A 441 -22.49 -0.51 1.17
C PHE A 441 -23.01 -0.78 -0.24
N ALA A 442 -22.44 -0.09 -1.23
CA ALA A 442 -22.66 -0.36 -2.64
C ALA A 442 -21.36 -0.18 -3.44
N ALA A 443 -21.25 -0.86 -4.57
CA ALA A 443 -20.21 -0.55 -5.56
C ALA A 443 -20.64 -0.89 -6.99
N TYR A 444 -20.05 -0.21 -7.96
CA TYR A 444 -20.31 -0.43 -9.39
C TYR A 444 -19.02 -0.74 -10.16
N TYR A 445 -18.94 -1.95 -10.73
CA TYR A 445 -17.70 -2.56 -11.27
C TYR A 445 -17.63 -2.62 -12.80
N SER A 446 -18.69 -2.27 -13.51
CA SER A 446 -18.70 -2.48 -14.96
C SER A 446 -18.03 -1.40 -15.80
N GLY A 447 -17.51 -0.35 -15.17
CA GLY A 447 -16.89 0.76 -15.88
C GLY A 447 -17.77 1.38 -16.97
N PHE A 448 -17.17 2.20 -17.82
CA PHE A 448 -17.73 2.87 -18.99
C PHE A 448 -17.54 1.98 -20.22
N GLY A 449 -18.54 1.97 -21.11
CA GLY A 449 -18.38 1.27 -22.37
C GLY A 449 -17.35 1.99 -23.23
N SER A 450 -16.40 1.23 -23.77
CA SER A 450 -15.32 1.79 -24.58
C SER A 450 -15.65 1.53 -26.04
N GLU A 451 -16.21 2.53 -26.72
CA GLU A 451 -16.49 2.45 -28.15
C GLU A 451 -15.21 2.11 -28.91
N PRO A 452 -15.26 1.20 -29.89
CA PRO A 452 -14.12 0.95 -30.76
C PRO A 452 -13.71 2.23 -31.47
N LYS A 453 -12.44 2.59 -31.35
CA LYS A 453 -11.88 3.80 -31.96
C LYS A 453 -10.94 3.45 -33.10
N ASP A 454 -10.85 4.40 -34.03
CA ASP A 454 -9.89 4.34 -35.12
C ASP A 454 -8.47 4.32 -34.54
N THR A 455 -7.61 3.47 -35.08
CA THR A 455 -6.25 3.27 -34.58
C THR A 455 -5.22 3.35 -35.69
N ASP A 456 -4.10 3.98 -35.38
CA ASP A 456 -2.93 4.01 -36.24
C ASP A 456 -1.94 2.92 -35.81
N VAL A 457 -1.62 2.01 -36.72
CA VAL A 457 -0.69 0.91 -36.47
C VAL A 457 0.48 1.02 -37.44
N THR A 458 1.70 1.03 -36.91
CA THR A 458 2.91 0.88 -37.72
C THR A 458 3.37 -0.57 -37.67
N VAL A 459 3.42 -1.25 -38.82
CA VAL A 459 3.88 -2.64 -38.95
C VAL A 459 5.22 -2.67 -39.66
N CYS A 460 6.17 -3.48 -39.19
CA CYS A 460 7.42 -3.66 -39.90
C CYS A 460 7.24 -4.53 -41.14
N SER A 461 7.90 -4.20 -42.25
CA SER A 461 7.72 -4.88 -43.54
C SER A 461 8.13 -6.36 -43.58
N ASN A 462 8.68 -6.91 -42.48
CA ASN A 462 9.07 -8.32 -42.37
C ASN A 462 8.40 -9.05 -41.18
N THR A 463 7.42 -8.44 -40.49
CA THR A 463 6.66 -9.08 -39.41
C THR A 463 5.16 -9.01 -39.70
N THR A 464 4.42 -10.01 -39.21
CA THR A 464 2.96 -10.03 -39.27
C THR A 464 2.35 -9.43 -38.01
N THR A 465 1.23 -8.73 -38.11
CA THR A 465 0.52 -8.12 -36.96
C THR A 465 -0.96 -8.44 -36.99
N ASP A 466 -1.53 -8.96 -35.90
CA ASP A 466 -2.98 -9.11 -35.76
C ASP A 466 -3.63 -7.73 -35.54
N LEU A 467 -4.32 -7.23 -36.56
CA LEU A 467 -4.95 -5.90 -36.53
C LEU A 467 -6.12 -5.85 -35.55
N PHE A 468 -6.78 -6.97 -35.25
CA PHE A 468 -7.93 -6.99 -34.33
C PHE A 468 -7.48 -6.62 -32.92
N THR A 469 -6.31 -7.10 -32.49
CA THR A 469 -5.73 -6.78 -31.18
C THR A 469 -5.26 -5.33 -31.04
N LYS A 470 -5.25 -4.58 -32.14
CA LYS A 470 -4.81 -3.18 -32.18
C LYS A 470 -5.96 -2.19 -32.14
N ILE A 471 -7.19 -2.65 -32.32
CA ILE A 471 -8.38 -1.80 -32.18
C ILE A 471 -8.52 -1.41 -30.71
N GLU A 472 -8.54 -0.11 -30.43
CA GLU A 472 -8.86 0.42 -29.11
C GLU A 472 -10.36 0.27 -28.82
N GLY A 473 -10.73 0.01 -27.56
CA GLY A 473 -12.12 -0.20 -27.15
C GLY A 473 -12.52 -1.67 -27.07
N ASN A 474 -13.83 -1.94 -27.06
CA ASN A 474 -14.39 -3.30 -26.94
C ASN A 474 -15.05 -3.76 -28.26
N PRO A 475 -14.29 -4.01 -29.35
CA PRO A 475 -14.87 -4.48 -30.61
C PRO A 475 -15.39 -5.92 -30.48
N ASP A 476 -16.53 -6.24 -31.10
CA ASP A 476 -17.01 -7.62 -31.12
C ASP A 476 -16.17 -8.50 -32.05
N PRO A 477 -15.87 -9.75 -31.66
CA PRO A 477 -15.20 -10.71 -32.53
C PRO A 477 -16.15 -11.20 -33.64
N GLY A 478 -15.59 -11.66 -34.76
CA GLY A 478 -16.35 -12.24 -35.87
C GLY A 478 -16.80 -11.23 -36.95
N GLY A 479 -16.26 -10.01 -36.91
CA GLY A 479 -16.38 -9.02 -37.97
C GLY A 479 -15.59 -9.38 -39.22
N THR A 480 -15.74 -8.54 -40.24
CA THR A 480 -15.13 -8.67 -41.56
C THR A 480 -14.25 -7.46 -41.86
N TRP A 481 -13.05 -7.70 -42.35
CA TRP A 481 -12.13 -6.65 -42.76
C TRP A 481 -12.44 -6.16 -44.18
N THR A 482 -12.42 -4.85 -44.40
CA THR A 482 -12.64 -4.22 -45.70
C THR A 482 -11.59 -3.14 -45.97
N PRO A 483 -10.70 -3.32 -46.96
CA PRO A 483 -10.57 -4.50 -47.83
C PRO A 483 -10.21 -5.76 -47.03
N ALA A 484 -10.56 -6.93 -47.57
CA ALA A 484 -10.14 -8.20 -46.96
C ALA A 484 -8.62 -8.31 -47.04
N LEU A 485 -7.99 -8.78 -45.96
CA LEU A 485 -6.56 -9.10 -45.97
C LEU A 485 -6.35 -10.35 -46.82
N ALA A 486 -5.41 -10.28 -47.77
CA ALA A 486 -5.05 -11.38 -48.65
C ALA A 486 -4.36 -12.53 -47.88
N SER A 487 -3.73 -12.19 -46.75
CA SER A 487 -3.11 -13.11 -45.78
C SER A 487 -4.10 -13.90 -44.91
N GLY A 488 -5.36 -13.47 -44.77
CA GLY A 488 -6.40 -14.20 -44.03
C GLY A 488 -6.98 -13.48 -42.79
N THR A 489 -7.15 -14.20 -41.68
CA THR A 489 -8.04 -13.93 -40.52
C THR A 489 -7.71 -12.70 -39.65
N GLY A 490 -7.50 -11.52 -40.25
CA GLY A 490 -7.22 -10.27 -39.51
C GLY A 490 -5.75 -10.01 -39.20
N VAL A 491 -4.85 -10.90 -39.63
CA VAL A 491 -3.41 -10.76 -39.47
C VAL A 491 -2.84 -10.06 -40.69
N PHE A 492 -2.34 -8.83 -40.54
CA PHE A 492 -1.67 -8.10 -41.61
C PHE A 492 -0.27 -8.67 -41.86
N ASP A 493 -0.02 -9.11 -43.09
CA ASP A 493 1.28 -9.54 -43.59
C ASP A 493 1.75 -8.56 -44.70
N PRO A 494 2.77 -7.73 -44.43
CA PRO A 494 3.30 -6.77 -45.39
C PRO A 494 3.80 -7.37 -46.71
N ALA A 495 4.05 -8.69 -46.78
CA ALA A 495 4.48 -9.37 -48.00
C ALA A 495 3.34 -9.54 -49.03
N VAL A 496 2.08 -9.52 -48.58
CA VAL A 496 0.91 -9.79 -49.42
C VAL A 496 -0.20 -8.74 -49.27
N ASP A 497 -0.27 -8.04 -48.13
CA ASP A 497 -1.24 -7.00 -47.83
C ASP A 497 -0.64 -5.61 -48.07
N ALA A 498 -1.40 -4.73 -48.73
CA ALA A 498 -0.95 -3.36 -48.99
C ALA A 498 -1.16 -2.47 -47.75
N PRO A 499 -0.21 -1.58 -47.37
CA PRO A 499 -0.47 -0.58 -46.34
C PRO A 499 -1.65 0.31 -46.73
N GLY A 500 -2.38 0.79 -45.73
CA GLY A 500 -3.55 1.61 -45.94
C GLY A 500 -4.58 1.42 -44.84
N VAL A 501 -5.79 1.86 -45.14
CA VAL A 501 -6.92 1.80 -44.22
C VAL A 501 -7.61 0.44 -44.32
N TYR A 502 -7.69 -0.27 -43.20
CA TYR A 502 -8.45 -1.50 -43.04
C TYR A 502 -9.63 -1.25 -42.11
N ASN A 503 -10.84 -1.36 -42.63
CA ASN A 503 -12.03 -1.18 -41.82
C ASN A 503 -12.48 -2.53 -41.27
N TYR A 504 -12.52 -2.67 -39.96
CA TYR A 504 -13.15 -3.83 -39.33
C TYR A 504 -14.64 -3.55 -39.14
N ASN A 505 -15.45 -4.25 -39.93
CA ASN A 505 -16.90 -4.16 -39.92
C ASN A 505 -17.47 -5.33 -39.15
N PHE A 506 -18.04 -5.08 -37.99
CA PHE A 506 -18.78 -6.10 -37.25
C PHE A 506 -20.22 -5.63 -37.04
N THR A 507 -21.14 -6.58 -37.03
CA THR A 507 -22.51 -6.31 -36.60
C THR A 507 -22.53 -6.53 -35.09
N GLY A 508 -22.29 -5.46 -34.35
CA GLY A 508 -22.45 -5.47 -32.90
C GLY A 508 -23.94 -5.43 -32.53
N LEU A 509 -24.22 -5.55 -31.25
CA LEU A 509 -25.60 -5.53 -30.75
C LEU A 509 -26.28 -4.15 -30.82
N CYS A 510 -25.52 -3.06 -31.01
CA CYS A 510 -26.03 -1.68 -31.08
C CYS A 510 -26.16 -1.13 -32.50
N GLU A 511 -25.25 -1.48 -33.42
CA GLU A 511 -25.33 -1.17 -34.86
C GLU A 511 -24.17 -1.83 -35.62
N ILE A 512 -24.12 -1.62 -36.94
CA ILE A 512 -22.92 -1.94 -37.72
C ILE A 512 -21.87 -0.90 -37.36
N VAL A 513 -20.85 -1.35 -36.64
CA VAL A 513 -19.71 -0.50 -36.25
C VAL A 513 -18.61 -0.73 -37.27
N ASN A 514 -18.15 0.37 -37.86
CA ASN A 514 -17.01 0.41 -38.76
C ASN A 514 -15.89 1.12 -38.02
N VAL A 515 -14.82 0.39 -37.71
CA VAL A 515 -13.64 0.99 -37.09
C VAL A 515 -12.46 0.92 -38.05
N GLN A 516 -11.72 2.01 -38.13
CA GLN A 516 -10.59 2.16 -39.02
C GLN A 516 -9.29 1.73 -38.33
N VAL A 517 -8.57 0.79 -38.92
CA VAL A 517 -7.16 0.55 -38.59
C VAL A 517 -6.32 1.07 -39.74
N THR A 518 -5.65 2.21 -39.52
CA THR A 518 -4.72 2.78 -40.50
C THR A 518 -3.37 2.11 -40.33
N VAL A 519 -3.04 1.21 -41.25
CA VAL A 519 -1.77 0.50 -41.26
C VAL A 519 -0.76 1.29 -42.09
N THR A 520 0.31 1.73 -41.44
CA THR A 520 1.52 2.17 -42.12
C THR A 520 2.55 1.06 -42.08
N VAL A 521 3.20 0.78 -43.21
CA VAL A 521 4.30 -0.18 -43.25
C VAL A 521 5.60 0.58 -43.18
N GLN A 522 6.36 0.29 -42.14
CA GLN A 522 7.73 0.73 -42.04
C GLN A 522 8.64 -0.29 -42.73
N GLN A 523 9.46 0.17 -43.67
CA GLN A 523 10.41 -0.71 -44.34
C GLN A 523 11.48 -1.20 -43.36
N ALA A 524 11.57 -2.52 -43.21
CA ALA A 524 12.67 -3.17 -42.55
C ALA A 524 13.96 -2.77 -43.25
N GLN A 525 14.98 -2.44 -42.46
CA GLN A 525 16.27 -2.10 -43.04
C GLN A 525 16.89 -3.36 -43.67
N ASN A 526 17.69 -3.18 -44.72
CA ASN A 526 18.41 -4.26 -45.39
C ASN A 526 19.88 -4.23 -44.97
N PRO A 527 20.36 -5.20 -44.18
CA PRO A 527 21.76 -5.25 -43.77
C PRO A 527 22.71 -5.71 -44.89
N GLY A 528 22.19 -6.12 -46.07
CA GLY A 528 22.99 -6.61 -47.19
C GLY A 528 23.12 -8.14 -47.25
N ASN A 529 24.03 -8.64 -48.08
CA ASN A 529 24.29 -10.07 -48.24
C ASN A 529 25.50 -10.53 -47.42
N ASN A 530 25.54 -11.83 -47.10
CA ASN A 530 26.72 -12.42 -46.49
C ASN A 530 27.86 -12.58 -47.51
N ALA A 531 29.13 -12.40 -47.10
CA ALA A 531 30.32 -12.45 -47.98
C ALA A 531 31.55 -13.14 -47.33
N GLN A 532 32.58 -13.47 -48.13
CA GLN A 532 33.84 -14.09 -47.65
C GLN A 532 35.11 -13.60 -48.40
N ILE A 533 36.27 -13.47 -47.72
CA ILE A 533 37.59 -13.07 -48.29
C ILE A 533 38.83 -13.60 -47.53
N ASP A 534 39.97 -13.80 -48.22
CA ASP A 534 41.27 -14.25 -47.65
C ASP A 534 42.42 -13.20 -47.84
N VAL A 535 43.23 -12.93 -46.79
CA VAL A 535 44.32 -11.90 -46.78
C VAL A 535 45.54 -12.29 -45.92
N CYS A 536 46.78 -11.86 -46.20
CA CYS A 536 47.90 -12.00 -45.23
C CYS A 536 47.71 -11.00 -44.07
N LYS A 537 48.10 -11.36 -42.84
CA LYS A 537 48.01 -10.50 -41.64
C LYS A 537 48.65 -9.11 -41.78
N ASN A 538 49.64 -8.93 -42.66
CA ASN A 538 50.31 -7.65 -42.93
C ASN A 538 49.84 -6.95 -44.22
N SER A 539 48.68 -7.34 -44.77
CA SER A 539 48.11 -6.71 -45.96
C SER A 539 47.53 -5.32 -45.64
N PRO A 540 47.35 -4.44 -46.64
CA PRO A 540 46.66 -3.15 -46.47
C PRO A 540 45.21 -3.33 -45.97
N THR A 541 44.63 -2.25 -45.45
CA THR A 541 43.26 -2.23 -44.93
C THR A 541 42.20 -2.31 -46.05
N LEU A 542 41.02 -2.81 -45.71
CA LEU A 542 39.87 -3.03 -46.61
C LEU A 542 38.57 -2.55 -45.95
N ASP A 543 37.61 -2.03 -46.71
CA ASP A 543 36.28 -1.68 -46.17
C ASP A 543 35.29 -2.86 -46.27
N LEU A 544 34.86 -3.43 -45.14
CA LEU A 544 33.94 -4.57 -45.12
C LEU A 544 32.53 -4.22 -45.58
N PHE A 545 32.08 -2.97 -45.42
CA PHE A 545 30.74 -2.58 -45.81
C PHE A 545 30.54 -2.73 -47.32
N THR A 546 31.60 -2.50 -48.11
CA THR A 546 31.58 -2.70 -49.56
C THR A 546 31.31 -4.14 -49.99
N LEU A 547 31.59 -5.12 -49.11
CA LEU A 547 31.40 -6.54 -49.37
C LEU A 547 29.94 -7.01 -49.14
N LEU A 548 29.14 -6.26 -48.39
CA LEU A 548 27.72 -6.55 -48.15
C LEU A 548 26.84 -6.30 -49.39
N GLY A 549 27.40 -5.64 -50.41
CA GLY A 549 26.76 -5.36 -51.68
C GLY A 549 26.03 -4.01 -51.73
N PRO A 550 25.62 -3.57 -52.94
CA PRO A 550 25.17 -2.20 -53.18
C PRO A 550 23.77 -1.86 -52.61
N THR A 551 23.01 -2.87 -52.16
CA THR A 551 21.65 -2.70 -51.60
C THR A 551 21.64 -2.63 -50.07
N ALA A 552 22.79 -2.73 -49.40
CA ALA A 552 22.90 -2.63 -47.95
C ALA A 552 22.66 -1.19 -47.48
N ASN A 553 21.85 -1.01 -46.44
CA ASN A 553 21.60 0.30 -45.85
C ASN A 553 22.75 0.72 -44.93
N THR A 554 23.13 2.00 -44.99
CA THR A 554 24.16 2.60 -44.13
C THR A 554 23.63 2.94 -42.74
N GLY A 555 24.50 3.03 -41.73
CA GLY A 555 24.16 3.49 -40.37
C GLY A 555 24.07 2.38 -39.30
N GLY A 556 24.29 1.13 -39.68
CA GLY A 556 24.43 0.00 -38.75
C GLY A 556 25.81 -0.05 -38.07
N THR A 557 25.91 -0.88 -37.04
CA THR A 557 27.10 -1.13 -36.24
C THR A 557 27.64 -2.53 -36.51
N TRP A 558 28.96 -2.72 -36.44
CA TRP A 558 29.57 -4.03 -36.60
C TRP A 558 29.78 -4.70 -35.24
N SER A 559 29.54 -6.01 -35.19
CA SER A 559 29.82 -6.89 -34.06
C SER A 559 30.58 -8.15 -34.53
N PRO A 560 31.76 -8.44 -33.97
CA PRO A 560 32.49 -7.59 -33.05
C PRO A 560 32.85 -6.24 -33.69
N VAL A 561 32.94 -5.19 -32.87
CA VAL A 561 33.37 -3.87 -33.35
C VAL A 561 34.76 -4.01 -33.94
N LEU A 562 34.96 -3.53 -35.17
CA LEU A 562 36.28 -3.52 -35.77
C LEU A 562 37.19 -2.56 -34.99
N ALA A 563 38.39 -3.04 -34.67
CA ALA A 563 39.34 -2.27 -33.90
C ALA A 563 39.89 -1.08 -34.70
N SER A 564 39.90 -1.16 -36.04
CA SER A 564 40.42 -0.10 -36.91
C SER A 564 39.41 0.96 -37.38
N GLY A 565 38.14 0.90 -36.97
CA GLY A 565 37.14 1.93 -37.28
C GLY A 565 35.77 1.36 -37.66
N SER A 566 34.82 2.21 -38.09
CA SER A 566 33.41 1.83 -38.22
C SER A 566 33.07 0.89 -39.39
N SER A 567 33.98 0.65 -40.35
CA SER A 567 33.79 -0.37 -41.39
C SER A 567 35.10 -0.88 -42.03
N ILE A 568 36.24 -0.32 -41.64
CA ILE A 568 37.55 -0.67 -42.21
C ILE A 568 38.14 -1.84 -41.42
N PHE A 569 38.30 -2.98 -42.09
CA PHE A 569 39.04 -4.14 -41.63
C PHE A 569 40.52 -4.00 -41.93
N ASN A 570 41.32 -4.00 -40.88
CA ASN A 570 42.76 -4.05 -40.94
C ASN A 570 43.22 -5.46 -40.51
N PRO A 571 43.74 -6.29 -41.42
CA PRO A 571 44.17 -7.66 -41.11
C PRO A 571 45.21 -7.77 -39.99
N ALA A 572 45.89 -6.66 -39.65
CA ALA A 572 46.88 -6.61 -38.57
C ALA A 572 46.25 -6.56 -37.17
N VAL A 573 45.03 -6.01 -37.02
CA VAL A 573 44.35 -5.78 -35.73
C VAL A 573 43.01 -6.48 -35.63
N ASP A 574 42.31 -6.66 -36.75
CA ASP A 574 41.03 -7.34 -36.79
C ASP A 574 41.25 -8.85 -36.99
N PRO A 575 40.78 -9.70 -36.06
CA PRO A 575 40.96 -11.15 -36.16
C PRO A 575 40.20 -11.76 -37.35
N SER A 576 40.64 -12.95 -37.80
CA SER A 576 39.81 -13.79 -38.65
C SER A 576 38.49 -14.08 -37.93
N GLY A 577 37.38 -14.03 -38.65
CA GLY A 577 36.09 -14.26 -38.02
C GLY A 577 34.92 -13.84 -38.88
N VAL A 578 33.74 -14.04 -38.30
CA VAL A 578 32.47 -13.61 -38.89
C VAL A 578 32.09 -12.28 -38.26
N TYR A 579 32.18 -11.20 -39.04
CA TYR A 579 31.78 -9.87 -38.63
C TYR A 579 30.33 -9.65 -39.01
N THR A 580 29.50 -9.29 -38.04
CA THR A 580 28.06 -9.11 -38.19
C THR A 580 27.74 -7.62 -38.22
N TYR A 581 27.21 -7.13 -39.34
CA TYR A 581 26.70 -5.77 -39.45
C TYR A 581 25.24 -5.73 -39.03
N THR A 582 24.92 -4.99 -37.96
CA THR A 582 23.59 -4.88 -37.38
C THR A 582 23.05 -3.46 -37.53
N LEU A 583 21.89 -3.33 -38.15
CA LEU A 583 21.12 -2.09 -38.12
C LEU A 583 20.20 -2.14 -36.89
N ALA A 584 20.25 -1.10 -36.05
CA ALA A 584 19.52 -1.03 -34.79
C ALA A 584 18.00 -1.08 -35.02
N GLU A 585 17.25 -1.35 -33.95
CA GLU A 585 15.80 -1.24 -34.02
C GLU A 585 15.37 0.16 -34.49
N ASN A 586 14.35 0.20 -35.32
CA ASN A 586 13.81 1.45 -35.84
C ASN A 586 12.29 1.40 -35.66
N ASN A 587 11.78 2.03 -34.61
CA ASN A 587 10.37 2.08 -34.25
C ASN A 587 9.69 0.68 -34.29
N ALA A 588 8.87 0.39 -35.30
CA ALA A 588 8.13 -0.87 -35.41
C ALA A 588 8.98 -2.05 -35.87
N CYS A 589 10.18 -1.80 -36.43
CA CYS A 589 11.07 -2.82 -36.97
C CYS A 589 12.18 -3.21 -35.98
N ALA A 590 12.27 -4.50 -35.66
CA ALA A 590 13.36 -5.05 -34.89
C ALA A 590 14.70 -4.94 -35.64
N ALA A 591 15.80 -5.00 -34.89
CA ALA A 591 17.16 -4.96 -35.44
C ALA A 591 17.43 -6.14 -36.41
N VAL A 592 18.19 -5.89 -37.47
CA VAL A 592 18.49 -6.84 -38.55
C VAL A 592 19.98 -6.89 -38.84
N SER A 593 20.50 -8.03 -39.32
CA SER A 593 21.95 -8.19 -39.54
C SER A 593 22.37 -9.05 -40.75
N ALA A 594 23.60 -8.83 -41.23
CA ALA A 594 24.30 -9.60 -42.28
C ALA A 594 25.76 -9.83 -41.90
N THR A 595 26.43 -10.83 -42.48
CA THR A 595 27.76 -11.25 -42.03
C THR A 595 28.85 -11.28 -43.11
N VAL A 596 30.07 -10.86 -42.78
CA VAL A 596 31.27 -11.02 -43.62
C VAL A 596 32.26 -11.92 -42.91
N THR A 597 32.62 -13.04 -43.55
CA THR A 597 33.61 -13.99 -43.04
C THR A 597 34.99 -13.66 -43.60
N VAL A 598 35.94 -13.28 -42.75
CA VAL A 598 37.31 -12.95 -43.16
C VAL A 598 38.28 -14.01 -42.68
N THR A 599 39.09 -14.57 -43.60
CA THR A 599 40.21 -15.46 -43.28
C THR A 599 41.53 -14.70 -43.38
N VAL A 600 42.18 -14.45 -42.25
CA VAL A 600 43.53 -13.87 -42.20
C VAL A 600 44.58 -14.98 -42.13
N ASN A 601 45.37 -15.12 -43.19
CA ASN A 601 46.51 -16.03 -43.27
C ASN A 601 47.69 -15.48 -42.42
N PRO A 602 48.36 -16.34 -41.64
CA PRO A 602 49.43 -15.90 -40.75
C PRO A 602 50.66 -15.46 -41.55
N ALA A 603 50.95 -14.16 -41.52
CA ALA A 603 52.31 -13.69 -41.71
C ALA A 603 53.15 -14.13 -40.51
N PRO A 604 54.46 -14.40 -40.68
CA PRO A 604 55.33 -14.67 -39.55
C PRO A 604 55.27 -13.48 -38.62
N THR A 605 54.65 -13.70 -37.47
CA THR A 605 54.60 -12.70 -36.42
C THR A 605 55.93 -12.78 -35.71
N ILE A 606 56.85 -11.90 -36.08
CA ILE A 606 58.05 -11.67 -35.29
C ILE A 606 57.61 -10.77 -34.16
N ALA A 607 57.36 -11.35 -32.99
CA ALA A 607 57.13 -10.58 -31.79
C ALA A 607 58.32 -9.63 -31.56
N THR A 608 58.11 -8.57 -30.78
CA THR A 608 59.24 -7.78 -30.28
C THR A 608 60.21 -8.75 -29.63
N ILE A 609 61.35 -8.92 -30.27
CA ILE A 609 62.35 -9.85 -29.79
C ILE A 609 62.91 -9.19 -28.55
N SER A 610 62.80 -9.89 -27.43
CA SER A 610 63.20 -9.27 -26.18
C SER A 610 64.67 -8.91 -26.28
N ASP A 611 65.01 -7.76 -25.71
CA ASP A 611 66.41 -7.45 -25.55
C ASP A 611 67.05 -8.63 -24.80
N TYR A 612 68.16 -9.12 -25.32
CA TYR A 612 68.92 -10.13 -24.62
C TYR A 612 69.59 -9.43 -23.45
N LYS A 613 68.96 -9.55 -22.29
CA LYS A 613 69.42 -8.97 -21.03
C LYS A 613 70.24 -9.98 -20.25
N THR A 614 71.29 -9.53 -19.59
CA THR A 614 72.07 -10.33 -18.64
C THR A 614 72.47 -9.40 -17.49
N CYS A 615 72.35 -9.87 -16.24
CA CYS A 615 72.80 -9.06 -15.10
C CYS A 615 74.32 -8.91 -15.18
N ASP A 616 74.82 -7.76 -14.76
CA ASP A 616 76.24 -7.57 -14.52
C ASP A 616 76.74 -8.69 -13.58
N ASP A 617 77.89 -9.27 -13.91
CA ASP A 617 78.44 -10.44 -13.24
C ASP A 617 79.94 -10.31 -13.03
N ASN A 618 80.47 -11.02 -12.04
CA ASN A 618 81.88 -10.93 -11.69
C ASN A 618 82.78 -11.82 -12.60
N LEU A 619 82.30 -12.33 -13.74
CA LEU A 619 83.06 -13.28 -14.57
C LEU A 619 84.21 -12.60 -15.32
N ASP A 620 84.11 -11.29 -15.56
CA ASP A 620 85.19 -10.46 -16.07
C ASP A 620 85.99 -9.73 -14.96
N GLY A 621 85.62 -9.98 -13.70
CA GLY A 621 86.32 -9.51 -12.50
C GLY A 621 85.68 -8.33 -11.75
N ASP A 622 84.49 -7.86 -12.16
CA ASP A 622 83.75 -6.77 -11.49
C ASP A 622 82.23 -6.91 -11.72
N ASP A 623 81.40 -6.97 -10.66
CA ASP A 623 79.94 -7.13 -10.78
C ASP A 623 79.17 -5.79 -10.93
N ALA A 624 79.86 -4.72 -11.32
CA ALA A 624 79.30 -3.39 -11.55
C ALA A 624 79.90 -2.62 -12.76
N ASN A 625 80.58 -3.28 -13.71
CA ASN A 625 81.30 -2.62 -14.82
C ASN A 625 80.50 -2.47 -16.15
N GLY A 626 79.37 -3.15 -16.30
CA GLY A 626 78.47 -3.05 -17.45
C GLY A 626 78.83 -3.89 -18.69
N PHE A 627 79.59 -4.98 -18.58
CA PHE A 627 79.86 -5.91 -19.69
C PHE A 627 79.24 -7.31 -19.48
N ALA A 628 78.84 -7.98 -20.58
CA ALA A 628 78.34 -9.37 -20.55
C ALA A 628 78.55 -10.10 -21.90
N THR A 629 78.47 -11.44 -21.89
CA THR A 629 78.63 -12.30 -23.09
C THR A 629 77.29 -12.87 -23.58
N PHE A 630 76.99 -12.79 -24.88
CA PHE A 630 75.69 -13.18 -25.47
C PHE A 630 75.82 -14.29 -26.54
N ASN A 631 74.97 -15.33 -26.46
CA ASN A 631 74.86 -16.38 -27.48
C ASN A 631 73.55 -16.24 -28.27
N LEU A 632 73.58 -15.64 -29.46
CA LEU A 632 72.36 -15.27 -30.22
C LEU A 632 71.54 -16.48 -30.67
N SER A 633 72.15 -17.65 -30.83
CA SER A 633 71.44 -18.87 -31.21
C SER A 633 70.36 -19.28 -30.19
N THR A 634 70.52 -18.89 -28.92
CA THR A 634 69.53 -19.15 -27.85
C THR A 634 68.24 -18.36 -28.06
N LYS A 635 68.27 -17.27 -28.83
CA LYS A 635 67.09 -16.46 -29.18
C LYS A 635 66.27 -17.08 -30.31
N THR A 636 66.71 -18.19 -30.93
CA THR A 636 66.04 -18.74 -32.12
C THR A 636 64.68 -19.32 -31.80
N SER A 637 64.58 -20.06 -30.70
CA SER A 637 63.31 -20.59 -30.22
C SER A 637 62.36 -19.47 -29.82
N GLU A 638 62.87 -18.36 -29.27
CA GLU A 638 62.09 -17.17 -28.94
C GLU A 638 61.60 -16.45 -30.20
N ILE A 639 62.44 -16.28 -31.21
CA ILE A 639 62.08 -15.57 -32.45
C ILE A 639 61.09 -16.39 -33.28
N LEU A 640 61.24 -17.71 -33.30
CA LEU A 640 60.25 -18.61 -33.88
C LEU A 640 58.97 -18.64 -33.04
N ASN A 641 59.09 -18.49 -31.72
CA ASN A 641 57.98 -18.54 -30.77
C ASN A 641 57.03 -19.71 -31.06
N GLU A 642 57.58 -20.92 -31.13
CA GLU A 642 56.88 -22.17 -31.46
C GLU A 642 56.23 -22.23 -32.86
N GLN A 643 56.41 -21.21 -33.70
CA GLN A 643 55.93 -21.21 -35.08
C GLN A 643 56.63 -22.32 -35.87
N THR A 644 55.87 -23.38 -36.14
CA THR A 644 56.30 -24.47 -37.01
C THR A 644 56.11 -24.06 -38.47
N SER A 645 57.00 -24.51 -39.36
CA SER A 645 57.01 -24.15 -40.80
C SER A 645 57.55 -22.76 -41.17
N PHE A 646 58.29 -22.12 -40.25
CA PHE A 646 58.98 -20.84 -40.47
C PHE A 646 60.50 -20.97 -40.21
N GLN A 647 61.32 -20.08 -40.78
CA GLN A 647 62.80 -20.11 -40.69
C GLN A 647 63.38 -18.75 -40.23
N VAL A 648 64.40 -18.73 -39.36
CA VAL A 648 65.04 -17.51 -38.77
C VAL A 648 66.49 -17.32 -39.21
N SER A 649 66.87 -16.07 -39.45
CA SER A 649 68.27 -15.65 -39.62
C SER A 649 68.57 -14.31 -38.92
N TYR A 650 69.82 -14.09 -38.45
CA TYR A 650 70.26 -12.91 -37.68
C TYR A 650 71.30 -12.08 -38.41
N HIS A 651 71.18 -10.77 -38.45
CA HIS A 651 71.93 -9.89 -39.32
C HIS A 651 72.39 -8.63 -38.57
N LEU A 652 73.47 -8.02 -39.04
CA LEU A 652 73.97 -6.78 -38.45
C LEU A 652 73.27 -5.52 -38.99
N ASN A 653 72.46 -5.64 -40.06
CA ASN A 653 71.71 -4.52 -40.67
C ASN A 653 70.37 -4.96 -41.29
N GLN A 654 69.46 -3.99 -41.51
CA GLN A 654 68.08 -4.20 -42.00
C GLN A 654 67.97 -4.59 -43.49
N GLY A 655 68.84 -4.07 -44.37
CA GLY A 655 68.75 -4.34 -45.81
C GLY A 655 69.00 -5.82 -46.12
N ASP A 656 69.95 -6.40 -45.41
CA ASP A 656 70.25 -7.83 -45.43
C ASP A 656 69.09 -8.67 -44.87
N ALA A 657 68.37 -8.21 -43.85
CA ALA A 657 67.17 -8.91 -43.34
C ALA A 657 65.99 -8.89 -44.34
N ASN A 658 65.72 -7.77 -45.03
CA ASN A 658 64.61 -7.63 -46.00
C ASN A 658 64.78 -8.50 -47.25
N THR A 659 66.03 -8.83 -47.60
CA THR A 659 66.37 -9.68 -48.74
C THR A 659 66.80 -11.10 -48.35
N GLY A 660 67.24 -11.31 -47.10
CA GLY A 660 67.64 -12.61 -46.54
C GLY A 660 69.14 -12.95 -46.63
N ASN A 661 70.04 -11.97 -46.65
CA ASN A 661 71.49 -12.14 -46.90
C ASN A 661 72.37 -12.02 -45.62
N ASN A 662 73.54 -12.67 -45.51
CA ASN A 662 74.59 -12.51 -44.45
C ASN A 662 74.24 -12.74 -42.93
N PRO A 663 74.09 -13.99 -42.40
CA PRO A 663 73.71 -14.23 -40.98
C PRO A 663 74.84 -14.37 -39.89
N GLN A 664 74.54 -14.22 -38.56
CA GLN A 664 75.45 -14.25 -37.36
C GLN A 664 75.03 -15.20 -36.20
N THR A 665 75.92 -15.52 -35.20
CA THR A 665 75.65 -16.49 -34.08
C THR A 665 76.06 -16.16 -32.61
N THR A 666 77.25 -15.61 -32.27
CA THR A 666 77.66 -15.27 -30.86
C THR A 666 78.46 -13.96 -30.74
N LEU A 667 78.40 -13.26 -29.58
CA LEU A 667 79.00 -11.92 -29.40
C LEU A 667 79.27 -11.51 -27.93
N ASN A 668 80.46 -10.99 -27.60
CA ASN A 668 80.78 -10.30 -26.32
C ASN A 668 80.81 -8.78 -26.56
N THR A 669 80.05 -8.01 -25.78
CA THR A 669 79.80 -6.60 -26.07
C THR A 669 79.09 -5.88 -24.92
N ASN A 670 79.15 -4.56 -24.94
CA ASN A 670 78.18 -3.70 -24.26
C ASN A 670 76.89 -3.57 -25.10
N ASP A 671 75.94 -2.75 -24.66
CA ASP A 671 74.61 -2.63 -25.27
C ASP A 671 74.63 -2.34 -26.79
N ARG A 672 73.91 -3.13 -27.61
CA ARG A 672 73.83 -2.93 -29.09
C ARG A 672 72.69 -3.69 -29.79
N THR A 673 72.30 -3.26 -31.00
CA THR A 673 71.19 -3.84 -31.79
C THR A 673 71.60 -4.93 -32.81
N ILE A 674 70.74 -5.93 -33.02
CA ILE A 674 70.82 -7.05 -33.98
C ILE A 674 69.50 -7.17 -34.76
N TYR A 675 69.54 -7.42 -36.08
CA TYR A 675 68.37 -7.55 -36.95
C TYR A 675 68.04 -9.02 -37.27
N VAL A 676 66.80 -9.36 -37.59
CA VAL A 676 66.37 -10.73 -37.92
C VAL A 676 65.35 -10.80 -39.05
N ARG A 677 65.26 -11.96 -39.73
CA ARG A 677 64.24 -12.27 -40.74
C ARG A 677 63.52 -13.58 -40.40
N VAL A 678 62.19 -13.61 -40.57
CA VAL A 678 61.36 -14.83 -40.43
C VAL A 678 60.42 -15.01 -41.62
N THR A 679 60.33 -16.21 -42.21
CA THR A 679 59.60 -16.46 -43.47
C THR A 679 58.68 -17.70 -43.38
N ASN A 680 57.41 -17.61 -43.84
CA ASN A 680 56.45 -18.73 -43.90
C ASN A 680 56.69 -19.62 -45.13
N SER A 681 56.84 -20.93 -44.93
CA SER A 681 57.19 -21.86 -46.00
C SER A 681 56.02 -22.22 -46.94
N SER A 682 54.76 -21.96 -46.57
CA SER A 682 53.56 -22.41 -47.33
C SER A 682 52.78 -21.28 -48.00
N SER A 683 52.72 -20.08 -47.39
CA SER A 683 51.97 -18.92 -47.92
C SER A 683 52.86 -17.81 -48.49
N ASN A 684 54.18 -17.93 -48.37
CA ASN A 684 55.19 -16.92 -48.72
C ASN A 684 55.05 -15.54 -48.00
N CYS A 685 54.11 -15.36 -47.06
CA CYS A 685 54.11 -14.16 -46.22
C CYS A 685 55.42 -14.15 -45.38
N PHE A 686 56.12 -12.99 -45.27
CA PHE A 686 57.39 -12.86 -44.53
C PHE A 686 57.44 -11.58 -43.67
N ALA A 687 58.37 -11.52 -42.71
CA ALA A 687 58.59 -10.39 -41.82
C ALA A 687 60.08 -10.23 -41.43
N THR A 688 60.45 -9.04 -40.94
CA THR A 688 61.79 -8.72 -40.41
C THR A 688 61.67 -7.93 -39.10
N SER A 689 62.66 -8.04 -38.20
CA SER A 689 62.66 -7.32 -36.91
C SER A 689 64.10 -7.08 -36.39
N SER A 690 64.24 -6.62 -35.14
CA SER A 690 65.53 -6.43 -34.45
C SER A 690 65.38 -6.49 -32.91
N PHE A 691 66.49 -6.68 -32.17
CA PHE A 691 66.56 -6.58 -30.70
C PHE A 691 67.89 -6.01 -30.22
N ASN A 692 67.96 -5.56 -28.97
CA ASN A 692 69.20 -5.12 -28.34
C ASN A 692 69.80 -6.19 -27.44
N LEU A 693 71.10 -6.16 -27.27
CA LEU A 693 71.82 -6.80 -26.16
C LEU A 693 71.93 -5.73 -25.06
N ILE A 694 71.68 -6.08 -23.79
CA ILE A 694 71.66 -5.12 -22.67
C ILE A 694 72.24 -5.72 -21.38
N VAL A 695 73.11 -4.99 -20.67
CA VAL A 695 73.63 -5.40 -19.34
C VAL A 695 72.85 -4.73 -18.20
N GLN A 696 72.45 -5.47 -17.16
CA GLN A 696 71.48 -5.02 -16.12
C GLN A 696 72.08 -4.88 -14.70
N PRO A 697 71.76 -3.80 -13.94
CA PRO A 697 72.23 -3.59 -12.57
C PRO A 697 71.39 -4.34 -11.51
N LEU A 698 71.99 -4.57 -10.33
CA LEU A 698 71.40 -5.27 -9.18
C LEU A 698 70.57 -4.31 -8.26
N PRO A 699 69.54 -4.78 -7.51
CA PRO A 699 68.67 -3.90 -6.69
C PRO A 699 69.30 -3.35 -5.40
N THR A 700 68.84 -2.18 -4.96
CA THR A 700 69.21 -1.54 -3.68
C THR A 700 68.19 -1.86 -2.60
N ILE A 701 68.61 -2.35 -1.43
CA ILE A 701 67.71 -2.79 -0.34
C ILE A 701 68.19 -2.35 1.04
N ASN A 702 67.27 -2.25 1.99
CA ASN A 702 67.58 -2.34 3.42
C ASN A 702 67.54 -3.82 3.84
N SER A 703 68.67 -4.35 4.30
CA SER A 703 68.84 -5.80 4.47
C SER A 703 68.25 -6.36 5.78
N THR A 704 67.84 -5.53 6.74
CA THR A 704 67.37 -5.98 8.07
C THR A 704 66.23 -5.13 8.63
N ILE A 705 65.09 -5.75 8.99
CA ILE A 705 63.89 -5.09 9.58
C ILE A 705 63.22 -5.94 10.69
N THR A 706 62.18 -5.43 11.35
CA THR A 706 61.44 -6.12 12.43
C THR A 706 59.93 -5.89 12.30
N LEU A 707 59.11 -6.95 12.48
CA LEU A 707 57.63 -6.89 12.58
C LEU A 707 57.17 -7.29 13.98
N LYS A 708 56.10 -6.65 14.46
CA LYS A 708 55.52 -6.89 15.79
C LYS A 708 54.03 -7.20 15.69
N GLN A 709 53.51 -8.13 16.48
CA GLN A 709 52.09 -8.51 16.48
C GLN A 709 51.61 -8.87 17.88
N CYS A 710 50.35 -8.54 18.22
CA CYS A 710 49.76 -8.90 19.51
C CYS A 710 49.61 -10.41 19.67
N ASP A 711 49.91 -10.88 20.87
CA ASP A 711 49.44 -12.16 21.38
C ASP A 711 47.97 -12.05 21.84
N ASP A 712 47.12 -13.03 21.50
CA ASP A 712 45.72 -13.09 21.89
C ASP A 712 45.45 -13.92 23.16
N ASP A 713 46.32 -14.86 23.54
CA ASP A 713 46.12 -15.77 24.68
C ASP A 713 47.32 -15.92 25.64
N GLN A 714 48.40 -15.17 25.40
CA GLN A 714 49.64 -15.15 26.19
C GLN A 714 50.49 -16.42 26.06
N ASP A 715 50.28 -17.25 25.03
CA ASP A 715 51.13 -18.41 24.75
C ASP A 715 52.44 -18.06 24.00
N ALA A 716 52.63 -16.78 23.68
CA ALA A 716 53.71 -16.20 22.89
C ALA A 716 53.74 -16.64 21.42
N ILE A 717 52.61 -17.08 20.86
CA ILE A 717 52.41 -17.46 19.46
C ILE A 717 51.28 -16.61 18.88
N THR A 718 51.50 -16.01 17.72
CA THR A 718 50.45 -15.25 17.03
C THR A 718 50.55 -15.37 15.52
N ILE A 719 49.58 -14.79 14.82
CA ILE A 719 49.45 -14.78 13.37
C ILE A 719 49.99 -13.46 12.82
N PHE A 720 51.08 -13.52 12.05
CA PHE A 720 51.70 -12.37 11.40
C PHE A 720 51.26 -12.19 9.94
N ASN A 721 51.00 -10.95 9.55
CA ASN A 721 50.97 -10.54 8.16
C ASN A 721 52.36 -10.05 7.72
N LEU A 722 53.11 -10.91 7.03
CA LEU A 722 54.47 -10.62 6.56
C LEU A 722 54.53 -9.55 5.47
N THR A 723 53.40 -9.18 4.86
CA THR A 723 53.35 -8.15 3.82
C THR A 723 53.67 -6.75 4.34
N GLU A 724 53.50 -6.54 5.65
CA GLU A 724 53.89 -5.30 6.33
C GLU A 724 55.40 -5.00 6.22
N ALA A 725 56.24 -6.03 6.05
CA ALA A 725 57.69 -5.88 5.89
C ALA A 725 58.09 -5.13 4.61
N ASN A 726 57.23 -5.11 3.59
CA ASN A 726 57.60 -4.70 2.24
C ASN A 726 57.99 -3.23 2.17
N SER A 727 57.19 -2.36 2.80
CA SER A 727 57.43 -0.91 2.85
C SER A 727 58.68 -0.54 3.64
N LEU A 728 59.17 -1.43 4.52
CA LEU A 728 60.35 -1.22 5.36
C LEU A 728 61.66 -1.69 4.68
N ILE A 729 61.59 -2.63 3.74
CA ILE A 729 62.75 -3.24 3.07
C ILE A 729 63.15 -2.47 1.81
N SER A 730 62.18 -2.00 1.05
CA SER A 730 62.42 -1.20 -0.17
C SER A 730 61.31 -0.20 -0.37
N THR A 731 61.68 1.04 -0.65
CA THR A 731 60.76 2.08 -1.09
C THR A 731 60.54 2.06 -2.61
N ASP A 732 61.29 1.22 -3.34
CA ASP A 732 61.06 1.01 -4.78
C ASP A 732 59.79 0.16 -4.95
N PRO A 733 58.70 0.72 -5.49
CA PRO A 733 57.46 -0.03 -5.68
C PRO A 733 57.58 -1.13 -6.76
N ASN A 734 58.69 -1.18 -7.52
CA ASN A 734 58.88 -2.10 -8.64
C ASN A 734 59.66 -3.37 -8.27
N VAL A 735 59.94 -3.59 -6.98
CA VAL A 735 60.56 -4.84 -6.52
C VAL A 735 59.49 -5.81 -6.01
N GLN A 736 59.73 -7.10 -6.22
CA GLN A 736 58.91 -8.17 -5.69
C GLN A 736 59.58 -8.81 -4.47
N PHE A 737 58.75 -9.17 -3.49
CA PHE A 737 59.18 -9.79 -2.24
C PHE A 737 58.71 -11.25 -2.20
N GLY A 738 59.65 -12.16 -1.96
CA GLY A 738 59.35 -13.56 -1.64
C GLY A 738 59.85 -13.91 -0.24
N TYR A 739 59.05 -14.59 0.56
CA TYR A 739 59.36 -14.92 1.96
C TYR A 739 59.80 -16.37 2.12
N PHE A 740 60.86 -16.60 2.89
CA PHE A 740 61.50 -17.89 3.05
C PHE A 740 61.96 -18.10 4.49
N ARG A 741 61.93 -19.35 4.95
CA ARG A 741 62.45 -19.72 6.27
C ARG A 741 63.98 -19.79 6.32
N THR A 742 64.66 -19.88 5.16
CA THR A 742 66.14 -19.97 5.10
C THR A 742 66.75 -19.13 3.98
N ASN A 743 67.98 -18.64 4.19
CA ASN A 743 68.72 -17.89 3.18
C ASN A 743 69.02 -18.71 1.90
N ALA A 744 69.34 -20.00 2.04
CA ALA A 744 69.61 -20.86 0.89
C ALA A 744 68.39 -21.00 -0.03
N ASN A 745 67.19 -21.09 0.56
CA ASN A 745 65.95 -21.11 -0.19
C ASN A 745 65.63 -19.77 -0.85
N ALA A 746 65.95 -18.65 -0.19
CA ALA A 746 65.85 -17.32 -0.79
C ALA A 746 66.81 -17.12 -1.99
N GLN A 747 68.03 -17.69 -1.95
CA GLN A 747 68.99 -17.65 -3.06
C GLN A 747 68.53 -18.48 -4.27
N ALA A 748 68.05 -19.69 -4.04
CA ALA A 748 67.58 -20.59 -5.08
C ALA A 748 66.14 -20.32 -5.54
N ASN A 749 65.41 -19.44 -4.83
CA ASN A 749 63.97 -19.18 -5.02
C ASN A 749 63.11 -20.45 -4.93
N THR A 750 63.34 -21.26 -3.91
CA THR A 750 62.67 -22.58 -3.72
C THR A 750 61.97 -22.62 -2.37
N ASN A 751 60.83 -23.32 -2.25
CA ASN A 751 60.06 -23.47 -1.00
C ASN A 751 59.66 -22.13 -0.33
N PRO A 752 58.97 -21.21 -1.05
CA PRO A 752 58.47 -19.98 -0.46
C PRO A 752 57.37 -20.25 0.58
N ILE A 753 57.25 -19.37 1.57
CA ILE A 753 56.11 -19.34 2.50
C ILE A 753 54.88 -18.88 1.71
N SER A 754 53.82 -19.69 1.69
CA SER A 754 52.62 -19.42 0.89
C SER A 754 51.53 -18.66 1.64
N ASN A 755 51.34 -18.93 2.93
CA ASN A 755 50.39 -18.20 3.77
C ASN A 755 51.11 -17.08 4.54
N PHE A 756 51.49 -16.03 3.81
CA PHE A 756 52.26 -14.91 4.37
C PHE A 756 51.37 -13.80 4.96
N THR A 757 50.05 -13.82 4.75
CA THR A 757 49.10 -12.89 5.40
C THR A 757 48.59 -13.43 6.75
N SER A 758 48.72 -14.74 6.99
CA SER A 758 48.34 -15.37 8.26
C SER A 758 49.41 -16.37 8.72
N TYR A 759 50.64 -15.90 8.86
CA TYR A 759 51.78 -16.72 9.23
C TYR A 759 51.91 -16.90 10.74
N THR A 760 51.59 -18.09 11.25
CA THR A 760 51.70 -18.40 12.69
C THR A 760 53.16 -18.57 13.12
N SER A 761 53.60 -17.78 14.10
CA SER A 761 54.95 -17.87 14.67
C SER A 761 55.01 -17.39 16.12
N GLY A 762 55.91 -17.99 16.91
CA GLY A 762 56.26 -17.49 18.25
C GLY A 762 57.49 -16.59 18.29
N GLY A 763 57.91 -16.10 17.12
CA GLY A 763 59.11 -15.28 16.92
C GLY A 763 60.23 -16.05 16.21
N GLU A 764 60.53 -15.65 14.97
CA GLU A 764 61.60 -16.22 14.15
C GLU A 764 62.13 -15.20 13.12
N ILE A 765 63.18 -15.57 12.38
CA ILE A 765 63.71 -14.76 11.27
C ILE A 765 63.18 -15.29 9.95
N ILE A 766 62.57 -14.40 9.17
CA ILE A 766 62.14 -14.69 7.80
C ILE A 766 63.07 -13.99 6.81
N TRP A 767 63.54 -14.73 5.81
CA TRP A 767 64.40 -14.24 4.72
C TRP A 767 63.56 -13.79 3.54
N ILE A 768 63.87 -12.63 2.99
CA ILE A 768 63.06 -11.97 1.98
C ILE A 768 63.90 -11.72 0.73
N ARG A 769 63.57 -12.42 -0.35
CA ARG A 769 64.19 -12.22 -1.66
C ARG A 769 63.56 -10.99 -2.31
N VAL A 770 64.35 -9.96 -2.55
CA VAL A 770 63.94 -8.74 -3.23
C VAL A 770 64.44 -8.79 -4.66
N THR A 771 63.53 -8.93 -5.60
CA THR A 771 63.84 -9.07 -7.02
C THR A 771 63.36 -7.82 -7.74
N ASN A 772 64.24 -7.11 -8.45
CA ASN A 772 63.79 -6.01 -9.28
C ASN A 772 63.05 -6.54 -10.52
N SER A 773 62.39 -5.63 -11.22
CA SER A 773 61.70 -5.91 -12.48
C SER A 773 62.60 -6.55 -13.56
N ASN A 774 63.93 -6.44 -13.45
CA ASN A 774 64.89 -7.04 -14.39
C ASN A 774 65.33 -8.46 -14.01
N GLY A 775 64.80 -9.03 -12.91
CA GLY A 775 65.15 -10.38 -12.45
C GLY A 775 66.46 -10.47 -11.67
N CYS A 776 67.20 -9.38 -11.53
CA CYS A 776 68.36 -9.29 -10.66
C CYS A 776 67.87 -9.15 -9.20
N PHE A 777 68.54 -9.80 -8.24
CA PHE A 777 68.03 -9.89 -6.86
C PHE A 777 69.07 -9.63 -5.78
N ARG A 778 68.54 -9.29 -4.60
CA ARG A 778 69.23 -9.23 -3.30
C ARG A 778 68.36 -9.90 -2.24
N ILE A 779 68.92 -10.16 -1.06
CA ILE A 779 68.22 -10.84 0.04
C ILE A 779 68.29 -9.99 1.31
N ALA A 780 67.13 -9.77 1.93
CA ALA A 780 66.93 -9.13 3.23
C ALA A 780 66.46 -10.15 4.29
N ALA A 781 66.40 -9.74 5.56
CA ALA A 781 65.87 -10.53 6.67
C ALA A 781 64.95 -9.69 7.56
N THR A 782 63.82 -10.26 8.02
CA THR A 782 62.91 -9.67 9.01
C THR A 782 62.83 -10.52 10.27
N THR A 783 62.84 -9.87 11.43
CA THR A 783 62.63 -10.53 12.74
C THR A 783 61.18 -10.37 13.16
N LEU A 784 60.50 -11.47 13.48
CA LEU A 784 59.14 -11.46 14.03
C LEU A 784 59.20 -11.41 15.56
N VAL A 785 58.42 -10.52 16.16
CA VAL A 785 58.34 -10.32 17.61
C VAL A 785 56.89 -10.36 18.05
N VAL A 786 56.56 -11.24 18.99
CA VAL A 786 55.23 -11.29 19.60
C VAL A 786 55.19 -10.27 20.74
N SER A 787 54.25 -9.33 20.67
CA SER A 787 54.03 -8.29 21.66
C SER A 787 53.00 -8.76 22.68
N ALA A 788 53.35 -8.62 23.97
CA ALA A 788 52.41 -8.90 25.05
C ALA A 788 51.33 -7.81 25.10
N THR A 789 50.07 -8.20 24.90
CA THR A 789 48.89 -7.34 25.05
C THR A 789 48.80 -6.75 26.47
N GLN A 790 48.52 -5.45 26.58
CA GLN A 790 48.34 -4.77 27.87
C GLN A 790 46.87 -4.58 28.26
N ILE A 791 45.92 -4.89 27.36
CA ILE A 791 44.51 -4.76 27.68
C ILE A 791 44.09 -5.96 28.53
N ASN A 792 43.86 -5.68 29.81
CA ASN A 792 43.41 -6.69 30.75
C ASN A 792 41.87 -6.81 30.72
N ALA A 793 41.32 -7.91 31.26
CA ALA A 793 39.87 -8.09 31.35
C ALA A 793 39.14 -6.95 32.09
N SER A 794 39.83 -6.21 32.97
CA SER A 794 39.28 -5.04 33.68
C SER A 794 39.14 -3.77 32.83
N MET A 795 39.62 -3.75 31.59
CA MET A 795 39.46 -2.65 30.63
C MET A 795 38.26 -2.81 29.70
N THR A 796 37.45 -3.86 29.88
CA THR A 796 36.20 -4.08 29.14
C THR A 796 35.27 -2.87 29.29
N GLN A 797 34.92 -2.24 28.19
CA GLN A 797 33.90 -1.20 28.14
C GLN A 797 32.53 -1.83 27.91
N THR A 798 31.53 -1.38 28.65
CA THR A 798 30.13 -1.73 28.41
C THR A 798 29.39 -0.49 27.97
N LEU A 799 28.75 -0.56 26.80
CA LEU A 799 27.80 0.43 26.34
C LEU A 799 26.40 -0.13 26.55
N GLU A 800 25.58 0.63 27.26
CA GLU A 800 24.23 0.26 27.59
C GLU A 800 23.28 1.27 26.95
N GLU A 801 22.34 0.77 26.16
CA GLU A 801 21.33 1.59 25.49
C GLU A 801 19.96 0.95 25.68
N CYS A 802 18.92 1.76 25.71
CA CYS A 802 17.56 1.23 25.79
C CYS A 802 17.14 0.60 24.47
N ASP A 803 16.45 -0.52 24.57
CA ASP A 803 15.78 -1.17 23.46
C ASP A 803 14.81 -0.20 22.76
N VAL A 804 14.71 -0.28 21.43
CA VAL A 804 13.95 0.66 20.62
C VAL A 804 12.82 -0.02 19.84
N HIS A 805 11.62 0.53 19.93
CA HIS A 805 10.53 0.18 19.04
C HIS A 805 10.70 0.86 17.68
N ILE A 806 10.69 0.09 16.59
CA ILE A 806 10.70 0.63 15.23
C ILE A 806 9.36 0.35 14.54
N ASP A 807 8.88 -0.89 14.59
CA ASP A 807 7.63 -1.33 13.95
C ASP A 807 7.11 -2.65 14.57
N GLN A 808 6.06 -3.24 14.00
CA GLN A 808 5.49 -4.51 14.49
C GLN A 808 6.43 -5.72 14.33
N THR A 809 7.43 -5.65 13.45
CA THR A 809 8.45 -6.69 13.24
C THR A 809 9.72 -6.48 14.07
N ASN A 810 9.91 -5.27 14.60
CA ASN A 810 10.95 -4.86 15.55
C ASN A 810 10.25 -4.20 16.77
N PRO A 811 9.52 -5.00 17.56
CA PRO A 811 8.77 -4.50 18.71
C PRO A 811 9.73 -4.00 19.80
N ALA A 812 9.25 -3.12 20.69
CA ALA A 812 9.97 -2.86 21.93
C ALA A 812 10.25 -4.18 22.67
N ASN A 813 11.43 -4.28 23.26
CA ASN A 813 11.94 -5.46 23.98
C ASN A 813 12.30 -6.65 23.07
N ASP A 814 12.77 -6.41 21.85
CA ASP A 814 13.30 -7.44 20.94
C ASP A 814 14.81 -7.71 21.14
N GLY A 815 15.47 -6.92 21.99
CA GLY A 815 16.87 -7.01 22.34
C GLY A 815 17.79 -6.19 21.44
N TYR A 816 17.28 -5.23 20.65
CA TYR A 816 18.09 -4.44 19.74
C TYR A 816 18.08 -2.94 20.06
N ALA A 817 19.25 -2.32 19.94
CA ALA A 817 19.49 -0.89 20.19
C ALA A 817 20.60 -0.35 19.27
N TYR A 818 20.76 0.98 19.25
CA TYR A 818 21.78 1.68 18.48
C TYR A 818 22.86 2.24 19.41
N PHE A 819 24.12 1.91 19.14
CA PHE A 819 25.25 2.21 20.02
C PHE A 819 26.24 3.20 19.37
N ASN A 820 26.68 4.19 20.15
CA ASN A 820 27.77 5.09 19.79
C ASN A 820 29.07 4.69 20.51
N PHE A 821 30.14 4.43 19.77
CA PHE A 821 31.43 3.96 20.26
C PHE A 821 32.36 5.08 20.74
N ASP A 822 32.01 6.37 20.57
CA ASP A 822 32.89 7.50 20.90
C ASP A 822 33.35 7.51 22.37
N SER A 823 32.44 7.18 23.31
CA SER A 823 32.72 7.12 24.74
C SER A 823 33.64 5.95 25.08
N ALA A 824 33.39 4.76 24.52
CA ALA A 824 34.23 3.59 24.66
C ALA A 824 35.64 3.83 24.08
N THR A 825 35.72 4.45 22.89
CA THR A 825 37.00 4.80 22.23
C THR A 825 37.85 5.68 23.16
N THR A 826 37.23 6.71 23.72
CA THR A 826 37.89 7.66 24.64
C THR A 826 38.35 6.96 25.92
N ALA A 827 37.53 6.09 26.50
CA ALA A 827 37.87 5.35 27.72
C ALA A 827 39.01 4.34 27.51
N ILE A 828 39.01 3.63 26.38
CA ILE A 828 40.08 2.70 25.99
C ILE A 828 41.39 3.47 25.83
N LEU A 829 41.41 4.57 25.09
CA LEU A 829 42.61 5.39 24.89
C LEU A 829 43.15 5.94 26.22
N ASN A 830 42.28 6.39 27.12
CA ASN A 830 42.68 6.90 28.44
C ASN A 830 43.24 5.82 29.39
N SER A 831 43.03 4.54 29.08
CA SER A 831 43.60 3.43 29.85
C SER A 831 45.10 3.24 29.60
N PHE A 832 45.66 3.90 28.58
CA PHE A 832 47.09 3.91 28.28
C PHE A 832 47.76 5.20 28.76
N THR A 833 48.97 5.08 29.30
CA THR A 833 49.72 6.22 29.88
C THR A 833 50.19 7.26 28.84
N ASN A 834 50.21 6.91 27.54
CA ASN A 834 50.59 7.79 26.43
C ASN A 834 49.67 7.57 25.20
N SER A 835 48.47 8.17 25.22
CA SER A 835 47.43 7.96 24.20
C SER A 835 47.60 8.76 22.90
N GLN A 836 48.52 9.73 22.84
CA GLN A 836 48.66 10.65 21.68
C GLN A 836 49.11 9.99 20.36
N ASN A 837 49.46 8.71 20.39
CA ASN A 837 49.86 7.95 19.20
C ASN A 837 49.21 6.57 19.16
N LEU A 838 48.04 6.40 19.78
CA LEU A 838 47.29 5.14 19.72
C LEU A 838 46.03 5.31 18.88
N THR A 839 45.62 4.25 18.20
CA THR A 839 44.38 4.19 17.41
C THR A 839 43.56 2.98 17.85
N VAL A 840 42.24 3.15 17.99
CA VAL A 840 41.30 2.08 18.35
C VAL A 840 40.47 1.72 17.13
N THR A 841 40.40 0.44 16.81
CA THR A 841 39.52 -0.10 15.77
C THR A 841 38.64 -1.21 16.33
N TYR A 842 37.45 -1.39 15.73
CA TYR A 842 36.41 -2.30 16.21
C TYR A 842 36.06 -3.34 15.17
N TYR A 843 35.82 -4.57 15.61
CA TYR A 843 35.53 -5.72 14.75
C TYR A 843 34.48 -6.63 15.39
N GLU A 844 33.71 -7.33 14.57
CA GLU A 844 32.73 -8.33 15.03
C GLU A 844 33.40 -9.67 15.41
N THR A 845 34.58 -9.97 14.85
CA THR A 845 35.28 -11.25 15.05
C THR A 845 36.76 -11.07 15.40
N LEU A 846 37.34 -12.07 16.07
CA LEU A 846 38.77 -12.12 16.39
C LEU A 846 39.65 -12.22 15.13
N ASN A 847 39.20 -12.97 14.13
CA ASN A 847 39.96 -13.18 12.90
C ASN A 847 40.12 -11.88 12.12
N ASP A 848 39.03 -11.12 11.99
CA ASP A 848 39.02 -9.80 11.37
C ASP A 848 39.97 -8.84 12.12
N ALA A 849 39.96 -8.88 13.46
CA ALA A 849 40.84 -8.05 14.28
C ALA A 849 42.34 -8.46 14.20
N LEU A 850 42.65 -9.75 14.04
CA LEU A 850 44.03 -10.24 13.86
C LEU A 850 44.57 -9.94 12.45
N ALA A 851 43.70 -9.98 11.44
CA ALA A 851 44.01 -9.68 10.04
C ALA A 851 43.92 -8.18 9.69
N GLU A 852 43.31 -7.37 10.57
CA GLU A 852 42.99 -5.96 10.34
C GLU A 852 42.05 -5.74 9.14
N GLU A 853 41.03 -6.60 8.99
CA GLU A 853 40.03 -6.55 7.91
C GLU A 853 38.62 -6.26 8.45
N ASN A 854 37.71 -5.69 7.65
CA ASN A 854 36.27 -5.49 8.00
C ASN A 854 35.99 -4.67 9.27
N ALA A 855 36.75 -3.59 9.51
CA ALA A 855 36.52 -2.70 10.65
C ALA A 855 35.11 -2.06 10.61
N ILE A 856 34.43 -2.04 11.75
CA ILE A 856 33.09 -1.44 11.93
C ILE A 856 33.15 -0.06 12.61
N SER A 857 32.18 0.80 12.28
CA SER A 857 32.04 2.14 12.86
C SER A 857 30.68 2.31 13.55
N GLY A 858 30.66 2.93 14.73
CA GLY A 858 29.44 3.37 15.41
C GLY A 858 29.65 4.78 15.94
N THR A 859 29.28 5.80 15.17
CA THR A 859 29.48 7.21 15.54
C THR A 859 28.16 7.85 15.97
N ALA A 860 28.20 9.04 16.58
CA ALA A 860 26.98 9.78 16.93
C ALA A 860 26.04 10.04 15.73
N THR A 861 26.57 10.23 14.52
CA THR A 861 25.78 10.48 13.30
C THR A 861 25.38 9.21 12.55
N ASN A 862 26.03 8.09 12.85
CA ASN A 862 25.75 6.79 12.26
C ASN A 862 25.99 5.70 13.32
N PRO A 863 25.06 5.54 14.29
CA PRO A 863 25.25 4.62 15.39
C PRO A 863 25.13 3.17 14.90
N TYR A 864 25.90 2.28 15.51
CA TYR A 864 25.94 0.87 15.14
C TYR A 864 24.78 0.12 15.79
N ARG A 865 23.97 -0.59 15.01
CA ARG A 865 22.92 -1.48 15.54
C ARG A 865 23.51 -2.84 15.86
N ASN A 866 23.27 -3.35 17.06
CA ASN A 866 23.69 -4.72 17.38
C ASN A 866 23.00 -5.76 16.48
N ILE A 867 23.70 -6.87 16.22
CA ILE A 867 23.21 -8.00 15.41
C ILE A 867 22.84 -9.21 16.27
N ALA A 868 23.12 -9.17 17.57
CA ALA A 868 22.74 -10.20 18.54
C ALA A 868 21.86 -9.59 19.63
N ALA A 869 20.67 -10.17 19.83
CA ALA A 869 19.68 -9.68 20.78
C ALA A 869 20.21 -9.66 22.22
N ASN A 870 19.82 -8.63 22.98
CA ASN A 870 20.17 -8.32 24.38
C ASN A 870 21.63 -7.95 24.60
N THR A 871 22.58 -8.78 24.14
CA THR A 871 24.01 -8.52 24.35
C THR A 871 24.85 -8.94 23.15
N GLN A 872 25.77 -8.08 22.72
CA GLN A 872 26.79 -8.39 21.72
C GLN A 872 28.18 -8.02 22.23
N THR A 873 29.18 -8.86 22.00
CA THR A 873 30.58 -8.53 22.30
C THR A 873 31.34 -8.26 21.00
N LEU A 874 32.09 -7.16 20.96
CA LEU A 874 32.94 -6.75 19.85
C LEU A 874 34.42 -6.84 20.25
N TYR A 875 35.26 -7.10 19.26
CA TYR A 875 36.71 -7.11 19.38
C TYR A 875 37.27 -5.71 19.15
N ILE A 876 38.16 -5.29 20.04
CA ILE A 876 38.92 -4.05 19.89
C ILE A 876 40.36 -4.38 19.55
N ARG A 877 40.97 -3.55 18.71
CA ARG A 877 42.41 -3.54 18.45
C ARG A 877 42.96 -2.15 18.71
N VAL A 878 44.10 -2.09 19.40
CA VAL A 878 44.80 -0.85 19.76
C VAL A 878 46.24 -0.91 19.30
N ASP A 879 46.57 -0.02 18.36
CA ASP A 879 47.86 0.01 17.68
C ASP A 879 48.63 1.30 17.99
N SER A 880 49.96 1.19 18.12
CA SER A 880 50.88 2.31 18.29
C SER A 880 51.38 2.83 16.95
N ASN A 881 51.01 4.07 16.65
CA ASN A 881 51.42 4.82 15.46
C ASN A 881 52.92 5.17 15.44
N LEU A 882 53.69 4.93 16.52
CA LEU A 882 55.13 5.23 16.60
C LEU A 882 56.04 4.09 16.14
N ASN A 883 55.62 2.85 16.37
CA ASN A 883 56.50 1.68 16.24
C ASN A 883 55.75 0.41 15.79
N ASN A 884 54.54 0.57 15.25
CA ASN A 884 53.66 -0.50 14.78
C ASN A 884 53.46 -1.61 15.84
N ASP A 885 53.47 -1.21 17.11
CA ASP A 885 53.32 -2.13 18.22
C ASP A 885 51.83 -2.31 18.48
N CYS A 886 51.34 -3.54 18.38
CA CYS A 886 50.00 -3.86 18.85
C CYS A 886 50.05 -3.90 20.38
N VAL A 887 49.41 -2.92 21.01
CA VAL A 887 49.46 -2.74 22.47
C VAL A 887 48.23 -3.34 23.16
N GLY A 888 47.23 -3.76 22.38
CA GLY A 888 46.03 -4.38 22.90
C GLY A 888 45.12 -5.00 21.86
N LEU A 889 44.63 -6.20 22.13
CA LEU A 889 43.68 -6.92 21.30
C LEU A 889 42.77 -7.76 22.18
N GLY A 890 41.46 -7.75 21.92
CA GLY A 890 40.53 -8.69 22.55
C GLY A 890 39.06 -8.24 22.60
N PRO A 891 38.17 -9.08 23.13
CA PRO A 891 36.71 -8.88 23.13
C PRO A 891 36.26 -7.91 24.24
N PHE A 892 36.74 -6.67 24.18
CA PHE A 892 36.64 -5.70 25.29
C PHE A 892 35.58 -4.61 25.10
N LEU A 893 34.68 -4.74 24.11
CA LEU A 893 33.50 -3.88 24.02
C LEU A 893 32.24 -4.74 24.09
N LYS A 894 31.46 -4.58 25.17
CA LYS A 894 30.16 -5.23 25.34
C LYS A 894 29.05 -4.22 25.08
N LEU A 895 28.15 -4.55 24.17
CA LEU A 895 26.92 -3.82 23.89
C LEU A 895 25.79 -4.51 24.65
N VAL A 896 24.98 -3.74 25.38
CA VAL A 896 23.83 -4.24 26.15
C VAL A 896 22.60 -3.42 25.74
N ALA A 897 21.61 -4.08 25.16
CA ALA A 897 20.29 -3.51 24.92
C ALA A 897 19.42 -3.80 26.16
N ASN A 898 19.11 -2.75 26.92
CA ASN A 898 18.32 -2.84 28.13
C ASN A 898 16.82 -2.84 27.79
N PRO A 899 16.03 -3.81 28.28
CA PRO A 899 14.60 -3.85 28.02
C PRO A 899 13.89 -2.64 28.64
N LEU A 900 12.87 -2.14 27.96
CA LEU A 900 11.96 -1.13 28.46
C LEU A 900 11.01 -1.74 29.52
N PRO A 901 10.58 -0.96 30.53
CA PRO A 901 9.49 -1.37 31.41
C PRO A 901 8.23 -1.72 30.61
N LYS A 902 7.66 -2.90 30.82
CA LYS A 902 6.44 -3.35 30.14
C LYS A 902 5.23 -3.13 31.05
N THR A 903 4.80 -1.88 31.13
CA THR A 903 3.62 -1.44 31.88
C THR A 903 2.38 -1.42 30.99
N GLU A 904 1.24 -1.85 31.55
CA GLU A 904 -0.08 -1.78 30.93
C GLU A 904 -1.13 -1.52 32.02
N LEU A 905 -1.75 -0.34 31.98
CA LEU A 905 -2.76 0.13 32.93
C LEU A 905 -4.14 -0.51 32.70
N GLY A 906 -4.31 -1.21 31.58
CA GLY A 906 -5.56 -1.83 31.16
C GLY A 906 -6.48 -0.89 30.39
N ASP A 907 -7.72 -1.33 30.18
CA ASP A 907 -8.73 -0.59 29.44
C ASP A 907 -9.37 0.53 30.28
N ASN A 908 -9.85 1.58 29.59
CA ASN A 908 -10.66 2.64 30.20
C ASN A 908 -11.86 2.06 30.97
N PHE A 909 -12.16 2.61 32.15
CA PHE A 909 -13.30 2.17 32.98
C PHE A 909 -14.03 3.32 33.65
N SER A 910 -15.23 3.05 34.18
CA SER A 910 -16.00 3.99 35.00
C SER A 910 -15.79 3.74 36.49
N LEU A 911 -15.30 4.74 37.22
CA LEU A 911 -15.19 4.75 38.67
C LEU A 911 -16.59 4.85 39.29
N CYS A 912 -17.00 3.82 40.01
CA CYS A 912 -18.27 3.80 40.71
C CYS A 912 -18.21 4.61 42.02
N LEU A 913 -18.98 5.70 42.06
CA LEU A 913 -19.11 6.59 43.21
C LEU A 913 -20.31 6.19 44.07
N ASP A 914 -20.19 6.37 45.39
CA ASP A 914 -21.34 6.35 46.28
C ASP A 914 -22.26 7.55 45.96
N PRO A 915 -23.56 7.33 45.69
CA PRO A 915 -24.45 8.38 45.21
C PRO A 915 -24.81 9.45 46.25
N SER A 916 -24.48 9.23 47.53
CA SER A 916 -24.77 10.17 48.62
C SER A 916 -23.58 11.04 48.98
N THR A 917 -22.37 10.49 48.89
CA THR A 917 -21.12 11.15 49.27
C THR A 917 -20.28 11.59 48.08
N GLY A 918 -20.51 11.01 46.90
CA GLY A 918 -19.71 11.23 45.69
C GLY A 918 -18.31 10.61 45.75
N ILE A 919 -18.09 9.68 46.67
CA ILE A 919 -16.77 9.07 46.91
C ILE A 919 -16.76 7.67 46.29
N GLY A 920 -15.76 7.40 45.46
CA GLY A 920 -15.42 6.07 44.94
C GLY A 920 -13.91 5.89 44.94
N SER A 921 -13.45 4.64 44.90
CA SER A 921 -12.02 4.33 44.87
C SER A 921 -11.76 3.05 44.08
N GLN A 922 -10.86 3.11 43.11
CA GLN A 922 -10.38 1.94 42.38
C GLN A 922 -8.88 2.05 42.13
N ASN A 923 -8.17 0.95 42.37
CA ASN A 923 -6.74 0.91 42.11
C ASN A 923 -6.47 0.59 40.64
N ILE A 924 -5.54 1.34 40.05
CA ILE A 924 -4.83 0.97 38.82
C ILE A 924 -3.39 0.59 39.17
N ASP A 925 -2.79 -0.31 38.40
CA ASP A 925 -1.48 -0.89 38.68
C ASP A 925 -0.55 -0.69 37.50
N ALA A 926 0.52 0.09 37.69
CA ALA A 926 1.55 0.33 36.70
C ALA A 926 2.71 -0.66 36.79
N THR A 927 2.64 -1.67 37.66
CA THR A 927 3.74 -2.62 37.89
C THR A 927 4.11 -3.29 36.56
N PRO A 928 5.35 -3.10 36.07
CA PRO A 928 5.77 -3.74 34.84
C PRO A 928 5.72 -5.27 34.93
N SER A 929 5.33 -5.90 33.83
CA SER A 929 5.27 -7.36 33.72
C SER A 929 6.66 -8.01 33.62
N ASN A 930 7.69 -7.26 33.27
CA ASN A 930 9.09 -7.67 33.33
C ASN A 930 9.70 -7.38 34.72
N PRO A 931 10.58 -8.25 35.25
CA PRO A 931 11.25 -8.02 36.52
C PRO A 931 12.22 -6.83 36.43
N GLY A 932 12.27 -6.00 37.46
CA GLY A 932 13.17 -4.85 37.54
C GLY A 932 12.93 -4.03 38.81
N ASN A 933 13.76 -3.02 39.04
CA ASN A 933 13.53 -2.04 40.09
C ASN A 933 12.98 -0.76 39.44
N PHE A 934 11.71 -0.46 39.63
CA PHE A 934 11.03 0.60 38.88
C PHE A 934 10.67 1.79 39.75
N GLN A 935 10.76 2.97 39.16
CA GLN A 935 10.29 4.24 39.69
C GLN A 935 9.12 4.74 38.84
N TYR A 936 8.15 5.38 39.49
CA TYR A 936 6.91 5.80 38.86
C TYR A 936 6.77 7.31 38.96
N ALA A 937 6.39 7.93 37.86
CA ALA A 937 6.01 9.34 37.81
C ALA A 937 4.61 9.44 37.20
N TRP A 938 3.60 9.57 38.06
CA TRP A 938 2.22 9.71 37.63
C TRP A 938 1.85 11.16 37.34
N ASN A 939 0.93 11.33 36.38
CA ASN A 939 0.21 12.56 36.13
C ASN A 939 -1.30 12.24 36.01
N PRO A 940 -2.16 12.72 36.93
CA PRO A 940 -1.83 13.50 38.13
C PRO A 940 -0.88 12.78 39.10
N SER A 941 -0.17 13.51 39.96
CA SER A 941 0.82 12.93 40.89
C SER A 941 0.16 11.96 41.88
N ASN A 942 0.73 10.76 42.05
CA ASN A 942 0.25 9.79 43.03
C ASN A 942 0.50 10.31 44.45
N PRO A 943 -0.55 10.47 45.28
CA PRO A 943 -0.38 10.89 46.66
C PRO A 943 0.25 9.79 47.54
N ASP A 944 0.22 8.52 47.12
CA ASP A 944 0.87 7.43 47.82
C ASP A 944 2.37 7.40 47.46
N VAL A 945 3.17 7.90 48.39
CA VAL A 945 4.63 8.00 48.27
C VAL A 945 5.33 7.30 49.43
N ASP A 946 6.50 6.73 49.16
CA ASP A 946 7.36 6.18 50.20
C ASP A 946 8.02 7.29 51.06
N SER A 947 8.80 6.91 52.07
CA SER A 947 9.49 7.86 52.96
C SER A 947 10.51 8.76 52.26
N ASN A 948 10.86 8.48 51.01
CA ASN A 948 11.80 9.24 50.19
C ASN A 948 11.08 10.08 49.12
N GLY A 949 9.74 10.03 49.05
CA GLY A 949 8.93 10.76 48.07
C GLY A 949 8.75 10.04 46.73
N ASN A 950 9.12 8.76 46.60
CA ASN A 950 8.89 7.99 45.38
C ASN A 950 7.43 7.53 45.32
N GLN A 951 6.81 7.68 44.16
CA GLN A 951 5.40 7.31 43.97
C GLN A 951 5.22 5.79 43.88
N SER A 952 4.11 5.29 44.42
CA SER A 952 3.71 3.89 44.35
C SER A 952 3.33 3.46 42.92
N ALA A 953 3.57 2.18 42.60
CA ALA A 953 3.12 1.55 41.35
C ALA A 953 1.59 1.42 41.30
N ILE A 954 0.96 1.35 42.47
CA ILE A 954 -0.48 1.28 42.62
C ILE A 954 -0.99 2.70 42.83
N TYR A 955 -1.90 3.13 41.98
CA TYR A 955 -2.58 4.42 42.11
C TYR A 955 -4.03 4.19 42.52
N ASN A 956 -4.43 4.70 43.70
CA ASN A 956 -5.83 4.69 44.12
C ASN A 956 -6.58 5.88 43.51
N VAL A 957 -7.30 5.60 42.43
CA VAL A 957 -8.07 6.60 41.68
C VAL A 957 -9.37 6.88 42.43
N THR A 958 -9.60 8.16 42.72
CA THR A 958 -10.79 8.62 43.46
C THR A 958 -11.60 9.67 42.70
N GLN A 959 -11.14 10.06 41.50
CA GLN A 959 -11.77 11.07 40.66
C GLN A 959 -11.68 10.64 39.19
N ALA A 960 -12.62 11.11 38.37
CA ALA A 960 -12.53 10.96 36.92
C ALA A 960 -11.40 11.82 36.34
N GLY A 961 -10.81 11.36 35.25
CA GLY A 961 -9.76 12.04 34.53
C GLY A 961 -8.87 11.08 33.74
N THR A 962 -7.90 11.66 33.04
CA THR A 962 -6.83 10.89 32.39
C THR A 962 -5.68 10.73 33.37
N TYR A 963 -5.28 9.48 33.60
CA TYR A 963 -4.13 9.13 34.41
C TYR A 963 -3.05 8.59 33.49
N SER A 964 -1.84 9.12 33.61
CA SER A 964 -0.68 8.67 32.85
C SER A 964 0.46 8.37 33.81
N VAL A 965 1.28 7.38 33.47
CA VAL A 965 2.45 7.00 34.24
C VAL A 965 3.65 6.93 33.32
N ILE A 966 4.77 7.49 33.75
CA ILE A 966 6.08 7.17 33.20
C ILE A 966 6.72 6.21 34.19
N VAL A 967 7.06 5.02 33.71
CA VAL A 967 7.78 4.01 34.49
C VAL A 967 9.23 4.00 34.04
N THR A 968 10.14 4.17 34.98
CA THR A 968 11.58 4.21 34.76
C THR A 968 12.21 3.04 35.48
N GLU A 969 12.97 2.20 34.78
CA GLU A 969 13.82 1.23 35.47
C GLU A 969 15.02 1.98 36.09
N ALA A 970 15.18 1.86 37.40
CA ALA A 970 16.06 2.69 38.22
C ALA A 970 17.56 2.40 38.04
N THR A 971 17.91 1.23 37.50
CA THR A 971 19.27 0.78 37.25
C THR A 971 19.77 1.25 35.89
N THR A 972 18.93 1.16 34.86
CA THR A 972 19.25 1.39 33.44
C THR A 972 18.79 2.75 32.95
N GLY A 973 17.82 3.37 33.63
CA GLY A 973 17.19 4.62 33.22
C GLY A 973 16.20 4.50 32.07
N CYS A 974 15.93 3.28 31.58
CA CYS A 974 15.00 3.06 30.49
C CYS A 974 13.57 3.34 30.91
N THR A 975 12.84 4.09 30.08
CA THR A 975 11.50 4.56 30.39
C THR A 975 10.46 4.00 29.42
N ASN A 976 9.27 3.76 29.94
CA ASN A 976 8.07 3.52 29.16
C ASN A 976 6.94 4.35 29.77
N SER A 977 5.92 4.68 28.99
CA SER A 977 4.77 5.44 29.47
C SER A 977 3.47 4.81 29.01
N ASP A 978 2.47 4.85 29.88
CA ASP A 978 1.13 4.40 29.56
C ASP A 978 0.08 5.37 30.11
N SER A 979 -1.14 5.33 29.57
CA SER A 979 -2.24 6.21 29.96
C SER A 979 -3.60 5.53 29.89
N ILE A 980 -4.45 5.85 30.86
CA ILE A 980 -5.82 5.35 30.98
C ILE A 980 -6.79 6.51 31.22
N ILE A 981 -7.98 6.44 30.63
CA ILE A 981 -9.07 7.40 30.84
C ILE A 981 -10.11 6.78 31.76
N ILE A 982 -10.45 7.50 32.83
CA ILE A 982 -11.38 7.05 33.85
C ILE A 982 -12.53 8.04 33.94
N ASP A 983 -13.75 7.57 33.68
CA ASP A 983 -14.97 8.32 33.89
C ASP A 983 -15.52 8.07 35.30
N ALA A 984 -16.50 8.84 35.77
CA ALA A 984 -17.17 8.59 37.04
C ALA A 984 -18.67 8.43 36.85
N SER A 985 -19.25 7.46 37.55
CA SER A 985 -20.68 7.16 37.49
C SER A 985 -21.20 6.63 38.83
N SER A 986 -22.51 6.59 39.02
CA SER A 986 -23.13 5.97 40.20
C SER A 986 -24.54 5.51 39.92
N GLU A 987 -25.05 4.55 40.69
CA GLU A 987 -26.51 4.34 40.82
C GLU A 987 -27.24 5.64 41.24
N PRO A 988 -28.56 5.77 41.01
CA PRO A 988 -29.29 6.95 41.50
C PRO A 988 -29.43 6.90 43.03
N LEU A 989 -29.34 8.06 43.69
CA LEU A 989 -29.48 8.16 45.15
C LEU A 989 -30.84 7.63 45.63
N SER A 990 -31.90 7.95 44.90
CA SER A 990 -33.23 7.38 45.12
C SER A 990 -34.03 7.33 43.83
N VAL A 991 -35.05 6.48 43.80
CA VAL A 991 -36.00 6.40 42.69
C VAL A 991 -37.40 6.49 43.25
N SER A 992 -38.24 7.34 42.65
CA SER A 992 -39.68 7.33 42.91
C SER A 992 -40.43 7.00 41.64
N ALA A 993 -41.49 6.22 41.76
CA ALA A 993 -42.44 5.99 40.69
C ALA A 993 -43.79 6.58 41.09
N VAL A 994 -44.44 7.25 40.13
CA VAL A 994 -45.76 7.85 40.30
C VAL A 994 -46.69 7.39 39.18
N LEU A 995 -47.95 7.17 39.55
CA LEU A 995 -49.00 6.95 38.58
C LEU A 995 -49.31 8.30 37.91
N ILE A 996 -49.12 8.39 36.59
CA ILE A 996 -49.40 9.62 35.84
C ILE A 996 -50.80 9.61 35.20
N THR A 997 -51.44 8.45 35.14
CA THR A 997 -52.88 8.33 34.88
C THR A 997 -53.71 8.53 36.16
N PRO A 998 -54.98 8.96 36.08
CA PRO A 998 -55.86 8.98 37.26
C PRO A 998 -55.96 7.60 37.93
N LEU A 999 -56.12 7.59 39.26
CA LEU A 999 -56.22 6.35 40.07
C LEU A 999 -57.28 5.38 39.53
N PHE A 1000 -58.37 5.89 38.97
CA PHE A 1000 -59.34 5.15 38.19
C PHE A 1000 -59.40 5.73 36.78
N SER A 1001 -58.95 4.97 35.80
CA SER A 1001 -59.00 5.36 34.39
C SER A 1001 -59.61 4.26 33.52
N SER A 1002 -60.25 4.67 32.44
CA SER A 1002 -60.70 3.77 31.39
C SER A 1002 -59.51 3.36 30.51
N GLY A 1003 -59.32 2.07 30.23
CA GLY A 1003 -58.24 1.60 29.36
C GLY A 1003 -57.02 1.11 30.13
N LEU A 1004 -55.81 1.52 29.74
CA LEU A 1004 -54.54 1.09 30.35
C LEU A 1004 -53.89 2.25 31.13
N ALA A 1005 -53.15 1.90 32.18
CA ALA A 1005 -52.48 2.86 33.05
C ALA A 1005 -51.06 3.18 32.56
N SER A 1006 -50.52 4.31 33.03
CA SER A 1006 -49.13 4.69 32.79
C SER A 1006 -48.45 5.12 34.10
N ILE A 1007 -47.21 4.68 34.27
CA ILE A 1007 -46.34 5.02 35.41
C ILE A 1007 -45.13 5.79 34.88
N GLN A 1008 -44.74 6.84 35.59
CA GLN A 1008 -43.47 7.52 35.37
C GLN A 1008 -42.55 7.29 36.57
N ALA A 1009 -41.34 6.81 36.32
CA ALA A 1009 -40.27 6.75 37.30
C ALA A 1009 -39.41 8.02 37.21
N THR A 1010 -38.89 8.49 38.33
CA THR A 1010 -37.92 9.58 38.38
C THR A 1010 -36.76 9.12 39.26
N ALA A 1011 -35.58 9.14 38.69
CA ALA A 1011 -34.33 8.92 39.41
C ALA A 1011 -33.86 10.29 39.97
N PHE A 1012 -33.46 10.32 41.22
CA PHE A 1012 -33.01 11.53 41.90
C PHE A 1012 -31.60 11.33 42.44
N GLY A 1013 -30.74 12.35 42.26
CA GLY A 1013 -29.35 12.33 42.68
C GLY A 1013 -28.51 11.29 41.92
N GLY A 1014 -27.28 11.07 42.39
CA GLY A 1014 -26.28 10.27 41.69
C GLY A 1014 -25.60 11.02 40.54
N TYR A 1015 -24.63 10.36 39.91
CA TYR A 1015 -23.70 10.92 38.93
C TYR A 1015 -23.73 10.19 37.57
N GLY A 1016 -24.61 9.19 37.44
CA GLY A 1016 -24.66 8.28 36.30
C GLY A 1016 -25.71 8.62 35.26
N THR A 1017 -25.70 7.86 34.17
CA THR A 1017 -26.75 7.90 33.15
C THR A 1017 -27.63 6.67 33.30
N TYR A 1018 -28.93 6.88 33.45
CA TYR A 1018 -29.84 5.83 33.89
C TYR A 1018 -30.66 5.21 32.78
N GLU A 1019 -31.00 3.94 32.98
CA GLU A 1019 -32.03 3.23 32.24
C GLU A 1019 -33.00 2.52 33.19
N TYR A 1020 -34.24 2.36 32.74
CA TYR A 1020 -35.39 1.98 33.54
C TYR A 1020 -35.94 0.64 33.06
N SER A 1021 -36.39 -0.20 33.99
CA SER A 1021 -37.04 -1.47 33.69
C SER A 1021 -38.22 -1.70 34.62
N ILE A 1022 -39.33 -2.20 34.07
CA ILE A 1022 -40.52 -2.59 34.84
C ILE A 1022 -40.51 -4.07 35.24
N ASP A 1023 -39.70 -4.89 34.56
CA ASP A 1023 -39.62 -6.35 34.78
C ASP A 1023 -38.24 -6.81 35.25
N GLY A 1024 -37.25 -5.91 35.34
CA GLY A 1024 -35.89 -6.18 35.76
C GLY A 1024 -34.99 -6.82 34.68
N SER A 1025 -35.49 -6.98 33.46
CA SER A 1025 -34.81 -7.67 32.36
C SER A 1025 -34.80 -6.88 31.05
N ASN A 1026 -35.89 -6.20 30.71
CA ASN A 1026 -36.02 -5.32 29.57
C ASN A 1026 -35.81 -3.88 30.03
N TRP A 1027 -34.74 -3.24 29.53
CA TRP A 1027 -34.33 -1.91 29.93
C TRP A 1027 -34.63 -0.89 28.82
N GLN A 1028 -35.06 0.31 29.20
CA GLN A 1028 -35.37 1.41 28.30
C GLN A 1028 -34.79 2.73 28.85
N SER A 1029 -34.38 3.62 27.96
CA SER A 1029 -33.95 4.97 28.34
C SER A 1029 -35.11 5.86 28.81
N SER A 1030 -36.33 5.60 28.31
CA SER A 1030 -37.54 6.29 28.72
C SER A 1030 -37.90 5.95 30.17
N ASN A 1031 -38.23 6.97 30.96
CA ASN A 1031 -38.69 6.80 32.33
C ASN A 1031 -40.22 6.60 32.44
N ILE A 1032 -40.92 6.46 31.31
CA ILE A 1032 -42.38 6.28 31.24
C ILE A 1032 -42.72 4.88 30.76
N PHE A 1033 -43.58 4.19 31.52
CA PHE A 1033 -44.14 2.88 31.21
C PHE A 1033 -45.63 3.04 30.93
N THR A 1034 -46.05 2.73 29.70
CA THR A 1034 -47.45 2.82 29.26
C THR A 1034 -48.05 1.44 29.04
N GLY A 1035 -49.38 1.36 28.98
CA GLY A 1035 -50.05 0.12 28.61
C GLY A 1035 -50.18 -0.88 29.75
N LEU A 1036 -50.14 -0.40 31.00
CA LEU A 1036 -50.13 -1.25 32.18
C LEU A 1036 -51.55 -1.68 32.57
N THR A 1037 -51.70 -2.98 32.81
CA THR A 1037 -52.92 -3.59 33.36
C THR A 1037 -53.00 -3.42 34.88
N ASN A 1038 -54.15 -3.73 35.49
CA ASN A 1038 -54.30 -3.63 36.95
C ASN A 1038 -53.30 -4.53 37.68
N GLY A 1039 -52.45 -3.91 38.50
CA GLY A 1039 -51.39 -4.58 39.22
C GLY A 1039 -50.57 -3.66 40.09
N SER A 1040 -49.59 -4.25 40.78
CA SER A 1040 -48.59 -3.55 41.58
C SER A 1040 -47.26 -3.60 40.85
N TYR A 1041 -46.66 -2.44 40.61
CA TYR A 1041 -45.42 -2.31 39.85
C TYR A 1041 -44.35 -1.62 40.68
N THR A 1042 -43.12 -2.09 40.57
CA THR A 1042 -41.91 -1.40 41.01
C THR A 1042 -41.04 -1.20 39.79
N ILE A 1043 -40.47 -0.01 39.63
CA ILE A 1043 -39.56 0.30 38.54
C ILE A 1043 -38.13 0.18 39.06
N THR A 1044 -37.34 -0.62 38.39
CA THR A 1044 -35.91 -0.76 38.62
C THR A 1044 -35.16 0.21 37.72
N VAL A 1045 -34.17 0.91 38.26
CA VAL A 1045 -33.31 1.84 37.53
C VAL A 1045 -31.88 1.42 37.75
N ARG A 1046 -31.13 1.24 36.67
CA ARG A 1046 -29.70 0.95 36.74
C ARG A 1046 -28.89 2.04 36.07
N ASP A 1047 -27.66 2.16 36.54
CA ASP A 1047 -26.66 2.96 35.85
C ASP A 1047 -26.12 2.22 34.62
N LYS A 1048 -25.91 2.94 33.52
CA LYS A 1048 -25.38 2.38 32.27
C LYS A 1048 -23.91 1.98 32.36
N SER A 1049 -23.15 2.58 33.28
CA SER A 1049 -21.78 2.18 33.59
C SER A 1049 -21.72 1.06 34.64
N GLU A 1050 -22.85 0.37 34.88
CA GLU A 1050 -22.97 -0.78 35.79
C GLU A 1050 -22.64 -0.51 37.27
N CYS A 1051 -22.63 0.77 37.68
CA CYS A 1051 -22.29 1.18 39.05
C CYS A 1051 -23.41 0.98 40.09
N GLY A 1052 -24.41 0.15 39.80
CA GLY A 1052 -25.45 -0.26 40.74
C GLY A 1052 -26.87 -0.11 40.22
N ILE A 1053 -27.84 -0.51 41.05
CA ILE A 1053 -29.25 -0.64 40.71
C ILE A 1053 -30.12 -0.21 41.89
N LYS A 1054 -31.13 0.62 41.62
CA LYS A 1054 -32.13 1.04 42.61
C LYS A 1054 -33.54 0.67 42.19
N VAL A 1055 -34.41 0.45 43.16
CA VAL A 1055 -35.82 0.11 42.94
C VAL A 1055 -36.70 1.22 43.51
N SER A 1056 -37.76 1.59 42.79
CA SER A 1056 -38.74 2.59 43.21
C SER A 1056 -39.64 2.11 44.35
N ASN A 1057 -40.45 3.03 44.89
CA ASN A 1057 -41.66 2.63 45.62
C ASN A 1057 -42.62 1.82 44.73
N THR A 1058 -43.45 0.98 45.35
CA THR A 1058 -44.55 0.28 44.64
C THR A 1058 -45.63 1.28 44.24
N VAL A 1059 -46.08 1.19 42.99
CA VAL A 1059 -47.20 1.93 42.43
C VAL A 1059 -48.31 0.96 42.04
N HIS A 1060 -49.53 1.30 42.40
CA HIS A 1060 -50.71 0.49 42.09
C HIS A 1060 -51.48 1.14 40.96
N THR A 1061 -51.85 0.33 39.97
CA THR A 1061 -52.64 0.74 38.81
C THR A 1061 -54.03 0.13 38.94
N VAL A 1062 -55.07 0.96 38.75
CA VAL A 1062 -56.46 0.50 38.73
C VAL A 1062 -57.18 1.12 37.54
N THR A 1063 -57.70 0.25 36.69
CA THR A 1063 -58.45 0.56 35.48
C THR A 1063 -59.76 -0.21 35.51
N TYR A 1064 -60.78 0.31 34.82
CA TYR A 1064 -62.09 -0.33 34.72
C TYR A 1064 -62.46 -0.61 33.26
N PRO A 1065 -63.17 -1.72 32.97
CA PRO A 1065 -63.66 -2.00 31.62
C PRO A 1065 -64.70 -0.95 31.18
N ASN A 1066 -64.56 -0.43 29.97
CA ASN A 1066 -65.54 0.49 29.38
C ASN A 1066 -66.82 -0.21 28.90
N PHE A 1067 -66.77 -1.52 28.71
CA PHE A 1067 -67.91 -2.31 28.31
C PHE A 1067 -67.74 -3.76 28.74
N PHE A 1068 -68.81 -4.52 28.67
CA PHE A 1068 -68.80 -5.97 28.81
C PHE A 1068 -69.92 -6.58 27.95
N THR A 1069 -69.81 -7.87 27.65
CA THR A 1069 -70.66 -8.62 26.71
C THR A 1069 -71.16 -9.90 27.36
N PRO A 1070 -72.27 -9.88 28.12
CA PRO A 1070 -72.80 -11.07 28.80
C PRO A 1070 -73.49 -12.01 27.80
N ASN A 1071 -72.72 -12.76 27.01
CA ASN A 1071 -73.19 -13.68 25.97
C ASN A 1071 -72.85 -15.16 26.27
N GLY A 1072 -72.07 -15.44 27.32
CA GLY A 1072 -71.67 -16.77 27.76
C GLY A 1072 -70.54 -17.39 26.97
N ASP A 1073 -69.71 -16.60 26.27
CA ASP A 1073 -68.57 -17.08 25.49
C ASP A 1073 -67.27 -17.22 26.30
N GLY A 1074 -67.28 -16.82 27.58
CA GLY A 1074 -66.14 -16.83 28.49
C GLY A 1074 -65.30 -15.55 28.47
N TYR A 1075 -65.63 -14.57 27.63
CA TYR A 1075 -64.88 -13.31 27.47
C TYR A 1075 -65.75 -12.09 27.79
N ASN A 1076 -65.35 -11.31 28.80
CA ASN A 1076 -66.08 -10.12 29.26
C ASN A 1076 -67.56 -10.39 29.61
N ASP A 1077 -67.89 -11.60 30.07
CA ASP A 1077 -69.26 -12.00 30.43
C ASP A 1077 -69.82 -11.27 31.65
N THR A 1078 -68.95 -10.79 32.52
CA THR A 1078 -69.31 -10.00 33.68
C THR A 1078 -68.53 -8.70 33.72
N TRP A 1079 -69.19 -7.64 34.17
CA TRP A 1079 -68.53 -6.38 34.46
C TRP A 1079 -68.03 -6.37 35.90
N LYS A 1080 -66.72 -6.15 36.06
CA LYS A 1080 -66.04 -5.98 37.34
C LYS A 1080 -64.78 -5.15 37.16
N ILE A 1081 -64.20 -4.73 38.28
CA ILE A 1081 -62.89 -4.10 38.30
C ILE A 1081 -61.95 -5.09 38.98
N ASP A 1082 -61.06 -5.68 38.17
CA ASP A 1082 -60.15 -6.73 38.62
C ASP A 1082 -58.96 -6.18 39.42
N ASN A 1083 -58.43 -7.00 40.32
CA ASN A 1083 -57.19 -6.75 41.08
C ASN A 1083 -57.18 -5.45 41.91
N LEU A 1084 -58.35 -4.98 42.34
CA LEU A 1084 -58.47 -3.94 43.36
C LEU A 1084 -57.87 -4.46 44.68
N LEU A 1085 -56.96 -3.69 45.28
CA LEU A 1085 -56.34 -4.09 46.54
C LEU A 1085 -57.38 -4.24 47.66
N PRO A 1086 -57.32 -5.30 48.49
CA PRO A 1086 -58.21 -5.44 49.65
C PRO A 1086 -58.16 -4.27 50.63
N SER A 1087 -57.02 -3.56 50.69
CA SER A 1087 -56.82 -2.37 51.52
C SER A 1087 -57.68 -1.17 51.10
N TYR A 1088 -58.25 -1.17 49.89
CA TYR A 1088 -59.19 -0.14 49.47
C TYR A 1088 -60.60 -0.33 50.04
N GLU A 1089 -60.88 -1.48 50.69
CA GLU A 1089 -62.19 -1.79 51.30
C GLU A 1089 -63.38 -1.44 50.37
N ALA A 1090 -63.19 -1.66 49.07
CA ALA A 1090 -64.03 -1.02 48.06
C ALA A 1090 -65.36 -1.75 47.87
N ASN A 1091 -66.45 -0.98 47.80
CA ASN A 1091 -67.78 -1.44 47.36
C ASN A 1091 -68.16 -0.77 46.06
N ILE A 1092 -68.59 -1.56 45.08
CA ILE A 1092 -68.97 -1.05 43.75
C ILE A 1092 -70.49 -1.14 43.61
N TYR A 1093 -71.11 -0.01 43.31
CA TYR A 1093 -72.54 0.14 43.13
C TYR A 1093 -72.82 0.48 41.66
N ILE A 1094 -73.70 -0.28 41.02
CA ILE A 1094 -74.09 -0.10 39.61
C ILE A 1094 -75.50 0.46 39.56
N PHE A 1095 -75.72 1.47 38.71
CA PHE A 1095 -76.95 2.22 38.57
C PHE A 1095 -77.42 2.24 37.10
N ASP A 1096 -78.73 2.30 36.90
CA ASP A 1096 -79.30 2.62 35.59
C ASP A 1096 -79.19 4.12 35.26
N ARG A 1097 -79.62 4.50 34.05
CA ARG A 1097 -79.64 5.89 33.55
C ARG A 1097 -80.48 6.87 34.37
N TYR A 1098 -81.32 6.39 35.28
CA TYR A 1098 -82.17 7.22 36.14
C TYR A 1098 -81.62 7.29 37.57
N GLY A 1099 -80.47 6.67 37.84
CA GLY A 1099 -79.83 6.64 39.16
C GLY A 1099 -80.40 5.57 40.11
N LYS A 1100 -81.19 4.61 39.61
CA LYS A 1100 -81.67 3.50 40.43
C LYS A 1100 -80.53 2.50 40.65
N LEU A 1101 -80.28 2.13 41.92
CA LEU A 1101 -79.33 1.07 42.26
C LEU A 1101 -79.80 -0.27 41.70
N ILE A 1102 -78.96 -0.89 40.87
CA ILE A 1102 -79.21 -2.17 40.21
C ILE A 1102 -78.50 -3.30 40.94
N LYS A 1103 -77.23 -3.12 41.25
CA LYS A 1103 -76.41 -4.16 41.86
C LYS A 1103 -75.33 -3.53 42.73
N GLU A 1104 -75.09 -4.16 43.87
CA GLU A 1104 -73.86 -3.99 44.63
C GLU A 1104 -72.98 -5.21 44.36
N ILE A 1105 -71.75 -4.99 43.92
CA ILE A 1105 -70.78 -6.04 43.68
C ILE A 1105 -69.52 -5.78 44.50
N SER A 1106 -68.95 -6.88 45.02
CA SER A 1106 -67.60 -6.85 45.56
C SER A 1106 -66.59 -6.84 44.41
N PRO A 1107 -65.52 -6.04 44.50
CA PRO A 1107 -64.40 -6.10 43.56
C PRO A 1107 -63.79 -7.50 43.39
N ASN A 1108 -63.87 -8.33 44.44
CA ASN A 1108 -63.33 -9.70 44.45
C ASN A 1108 -64.39 -10.76 44.10
N GLY A 1109 -65.61 -10.35 43.71
CA GLY A 1109 -66.70 -11.25 43.34
C GLY A 1109 -66.69 -11.63 41.86
N ALA A 1110 -67.68 -12.43 41.44
CA ALA A 1110 -67.85 -12.85 40.04
C ALA A 1110 -68.17 -11.69 39.08
N GLY A 1111 -68.42 -10.48 39.59
CA GLY A 1111 -68.85 -9.32 38.80
C GLY A 1111 -70.36 -9.29 38.57
N TRP A 1112 -70.78 -8.40 37.68
CA TRP A 1112 -72.18 -8.24 37.29
C TRP A 1112 -72.42 -8.77 35.87
N ASP A 1113 -73.34 -9.73 35.73
CA ASP A 1113 -73.70 -10.41 34.47
C ASP A 1113 -74.73 -9.64 33.62
N GLY A 1114 -75.05 -8.40 33.98
CA GLY A 1114 -76.06 -7.61 33.26
C GLY A 1114 -77.51 -7.97 33.58
N THR A 1115 -77.77 -8.71 34.66
CA THR A 1115 -79.13 -9.05 35.10
C THR A 1115 -79.58 -8.29 36.35
N PHE A 1116 -80.89 -8.09 36.50
CA PHE A 1116 -81.52 -7.58 37.71
C PHE A 1116 -82.65 -8.53 38.12
N ASN A 1117 -82.58 -9.09 39.34
CA ASN A 1117 -83.50 -10.13 39.83
C ASN A 1117 -83.70 -11.30 38.82
N GLY A 1118 -82.61 -11.74 38.18
CA GLY A 1118 -82.63 -12.83 37.19
C GLY A 1118 -83.17 -12.46 35.81
N THR A 1119 -83.55 -11.20 35.58
CA THR A 1119 -83.99 -10.70 34.26
C THR A 1119 -82.89 -9.90 33.59
N ALA A 1120 -82.66 -10.15 32.30
CA ALA A 1120 -81.63 -9.49 31.50
C ALA A 1120 -81.97 -7.99 31.28
N LEU A 1121 -81.07 -7.07 31.65
CA LEU A 1121 -81.30 -5.63 31.45
C LEU A 1121 -80.91 -5.13 30.04
N PRO A 1122 -81.44 -4.02 29.53
CA PRO A 1122 -81.18 -3.54 28.16
C PRO A 1122 -79.70 -3.26 27.85
N ALA A 1123 -79.30 -3.38 26.57
CA ALA A 1123 -78.00 -2.92 26.08
C ALA A 1123 -77.98 -1.38 26.01
N THR A 1124 -77.39 -0.76 27.02
CA THR A 1124 -77.28 0.70 27.19
C THR A 1124 -76.10 0.98 28.12
N ASP A 1125 -75.80 2.26 28.33
CA ASP A 1125 -74.86 2.69 29.36
C ASP A 1125 -75.44 2.53 30.76
N TYR A 1126 -74.57 2.11 31.68
CA TYR A 1126 -74.78 2.02 33.11
C TYR A 1126 -73.73 2.85 33.83
N TRP A 1127 -74.09 3.40 34.98
CA TRP A 1127 -73.19 4.18 35.81
C TRP A 1127 -72.74 3.34 36.98
N PHE A 1128 -71.51 3.54 37.43
CA PHE A 1128 -71.06 2.95 38.67
C PHE A 1128 -70.50 4.02 39.60
N LYS A 1129 -70.62 3.73 40.89
CA LYS A 1129 -69.93 4.43 41.96
C LYS A 1129 -69.09 3.40 42.70
N ILE A 1130 -67.82 3.72 42.92
CA ILE A 1130 -66.97 2.99 43.85
C ILE A 1130 -66.83 3.85 45.10
N GLU A 1131 -67.06 3.26 46.25
CA GLU A 1131 -66.64 3.82 47.53
C GLU A 1131 -65.39 3.05 47.98
N PHE A 1132 -64.29 3.75 48.23
CA PHE A 1132 -63.00 3.13 48.55
C PHE A 1132 -62.21 3.97 49.55
N THR A 1133 -61.34 3.33 50.32
CA THR A 1133 -60.51 3.98 51.34
C THR A 1133 -59.06 4.09 50.84
N VAL A 1134 -58.49 5.30 50.87
CA VAL A 1134 -57.06 5.54 50.61
C VAL A 1134 -56.56 6.47 51.71
N ASN A 1135 -55.42 6.14 52.32
CA ASN A 1135 -54.81 6.91 53.41
C ASN A 1135 -55.80 7.22 54.57
N ASN A 1136 -56.62 6.24 54.95
CA ASN A 1136 -57.68 6.37 55.98
C ASN A 1136 -58.77 7.42 55.69
N ALA A 1137 -58.85 7.92 54.45
CA ALA A 1137 -59.95 8.77 53.99
C ALA A 1137 -60.88 7.97 53.07
N ARG A 1138 -62.20 8.09 53.29
CA ARG A 1138 -63.22 7.51 52.42
C ARG A 1138 -63.40 8.40 51.19
N ASN A 1139 -63.18 7.82 50.02
CA ASN A 1139 -63.29 8.48 48.73
C ASN A 1139 -64.41 7.84 47.90
N GLU A 1140 -64.92 8.60 46.93
CA GLU A 1140 -65.83 8.07 45.91
C GLU A 1140 -65.28 8.35 44.50
N PHE A 1141 -65.48 7.38 43.60
CA PHE A 1141 -65.23 7.54 42.17
C PHE A 1141 -66.50 7.16 41.41
N ARG A 1142 -66.84 7.93 40.37
CA ARG A 1142 -68.02 7.68 39.54
C ARG A 1142 -67.63 7.71 38.07
N SER A 1143 -68.11 6.73 37.32
CA SER A 1143 -68.00 6.72 35.86
C SER A 1143 -69.12 5.87 35.26
N HIS A 1144 -69.03 5.55 33.97
CA HIS A 1144 -69.98 4.72 33.26
C HIS A 1144 -69.28 3.64 32.44
N PHE A 1145 -70.04 2.63 32.05
CA PHE A 1145 -69.64 1.58 31.11
C PHE A 1145 -70.86 1.15 30.28
N SER A 1146 -70.62 0.54 29.13
CA SER A 1146 -71.68 0.06 28.24
C SER A 1146 -71.93 -1.44 28.43
N LEU A 1147 -73.18 -1.83 28.63
CA LEU A 1147 -73.60 -3.22 28.44
C LEU A 1147 -73.89 -3.43 26.96
N LYS A 1148 -73.16 -4.35 26.32
CA LYS A 1148 -73.35 -4.72 24.90
C LYS A 1148 -73.92 -6.12 24.81
N ARG A 1149 -74.94 -6.35 23.99
CA ARG A 1149 -75.51 -7.69 23.72
C ARG A 1149 -75.54 -7.97 22.24
#